data_AF-A0A8J2V9Z1-F1
#
_entry.id   AF-A0A8J2V9Z1-F1
#
_cell.length_a   1.000
_cell.length_b   1.000
_cell.length_c   1.000
_cell.angle_alpha   90.00
_cell.angle_beta   90.00
_cell.angle_gamma   90.00
#
_symmetry.space_group_name_H-M   'P 1'
#
loop_
_entity.id
_entity.type
_entity.pdbx_description
1 polymer ?
#
loop_
_entity_poly.entity_id
_entity_poly.type
_entity_poly.pdbx_seq_one_letter_code
_entity_poly.pdbx_strand_id
1 'polypeptide(L)'
;MKKLFFILVILSLISCSSDDEDPTTPVLTTTAVTNITHTSATTGGDISTDGGAEVTARGVVWSTSQNPTIDLSTKTSDGTGTGSFTSTITELTANTTYYVRAYATNSIGTAYGNEVSFTTVELQPLFYIADNGVTCICENVNPGDIGIIDGIEYEAVDRDLLIQRRDEGADLTRVCTSLVTDMSEMFKGALFNLNQFNQPIGNWDVSNVTNMQRMFYASEFEQTIGNWDVSNVTDMEEMFLLSSFNQPIGNWNVSNVSNMFGIFNASSFNQPLSNWDVSNVIDMDFMFQQSDFNQPIENWDVSNVTSMKRMFWEAQFNQPIGEWDVSNVTDMARMFESPTYSNTPTPFNQPIGEWDVNNVTNMENMFSYSSFNQPIGNWDVSSVTNMNGMFAVSQFNQPIGNWDVGNVTDMSYMFNNSQFNKPINNWNVGNVITMYAMFNNTQFNQPIGNWNVSNVANMSSMFSLSDFNQPIGNWDVGNVTNMAWMFSYSQFNQPIDNWNVSNVSDMKRMFQYSVFNQPIDNWNVSNVITMYRMFAVSQFNQPIGNWNVASTSNMEGMFDGSIFNQPIGNWDVSNVTSMLQMFSYSNFNQSIGNWDVSNVTNLAWMFYQSHHFNQPLGNWDVSSVTNMERMFFSSQFNQNISGWCVTNFPTEPEGFSGGAPLLPEYHPVWGTCP
;
A
#
# COMPACT_ATOMS: atom_id res chain seq x y z
N MET A 1 123.77 27.71 -38.00
CA MET A 1 125.04 27.89 -37.27
C MET A 1 124.72 28.59 -35.95
N LYS A 2 125.09 27.99 -34.79
CA LYS A 2 125.24 28.57 -33.42
C LYS A 2 124.08 29.41 -32.82
N LYS A 3 123.43 28.93 -31.73
CA LYS A 3 123.71 29.23 -30.30
C LYS A 3 123.49 30.72 -29.95
N LEU A 4 122.85 31.19 -28.87
CA LEU A 4 122.40 30.64 -27.59
C LEU A 4 121.60 31.76 -26.86
N PHE A 5 120.59 31.39 -26.06
CA PHE A 5 120.15 31.94 -24.75
C PHE A 5 120.26 33.45 -24.40
N PHE A 6 119.15 34.04 -23.93
CA PHE A 6 118.98 34.45 -22.51
C PHE A 6 117.51 34.75 -22.12
N ILE A 7 117.19 34.47 -20.85
CA ILE A 7 115.89 34.49 -20.15
C ILE A 7 115.77 35.78 -19.30
N LEU A 8 114.59 36.43 -19.22
CA LEU A 8 113.95 36.95 -17.98
C LEU A 8 112.54 37.55 -18.28
N VAL A 9 111.40 36.95 -17.87
CA VAL A 9 110.50 37.27 -16.71
C VAL A 9 110.30 38.80 -16.50
N ILE A 10 109.11 39.44 -16.42
CA ILE A 10 107.83 39.23 -15.71
C ILE A 10 106.74 40.15 -16.36
N LEU A 11 105.52 39.66 -16.61
CA LEU A 11 104.24 40.28 -16.21
C LEU A 11 103.07 39.41 -16.70
N SER A 12 102.34 38.81 -15.78
CA SER A 12 101.05 38.17 -16.04
C SER A 12 100.01 39.25 -16.32
N LEU A 13 99.62 39.41 -17.58
CA LEU A 13 98.40 40.11 -17.97
C LEU A 13 97.36 39.05 -18.32
N ILE A 14 96.31 39.02 -17.51
CA ILE A 14 95.00 38.46 -17.87
C ILE A 14 94.53 39.23 -19.09
N SER A 15 94.35 38.57 -20.23
CA SER A 15 93.57 39.11 -21.34
C SER A 15 92.20 38.44 -21.33
N CYS A 16 91.22 39.11 -20.71
CA CYS A 16 89.83 38.99 -21.14
C CYS A 16 89.69 39.79 -22.43
N SER A 17 89.34 39.14 -23.53
CA SER A 17 88.74 39.81 -24.69
C SER A 17 87.24 39.96 -24.39
N SER A 18 86.82 41.15 -23.96
CA SER A 18 85.42 41.56 -24.04
C SER A 18 85.16 42.04 -25.45
N ASP A 19 84.63 41.15 -26.30
CA ASP A 19 83.89 41.57 -27.48
C ASP A 19 82.61 42.24 -26.96
N ASP A 20 82.59 43.57 -26.91
CA ASP A 20 81.37 44.36 -26.69
C ASP A 20 80.48 44.13 -27.92
N GLU A 21 79.52 43.19 -27.83
CA GLU A 21 78.43 43.13 -28.79
C GLU A 21 77.55 44.38 -28.61
N ASP A 22 77.23 45.05 -29.71
CA ASP A 22 76.31 46.19 -29.70
C ASP A 22 74.98 45.78 -29.03
N PRO A 23 74.43 46.60 -28.12
CA PRO A 23 73.20 46.26 -27.42
C PRO A 23 72.07 45.97 -28.41
N THR A 24 71.33 44.89 -28.16
CA THR A 24 70.16 44.46 -28.95
C THR A 24 68.87 44.75 -28.19
N THR A 25 67.72 44.57 -28.84
CA THR A 25 66.44 44.53 -28.13
C THR A 25 66.38 43.35 -27.14
N PRO A 26 65.52 43.38 -26.10
CA PRO A 26 65.37 42.26 -25.15
C PRO A 26 64.91 40.96 -25.82
N VAL A 27 65.14 39.81 -25.18
CA VAL A 27 64.60 38.51 -25.63
C VAL A 27 63.66 37.98 -24.55
N LEU A 28 62.41 37.76 -24.92
CA LEU A 28 61.35 37.33 -24.02
C LEU A 28 60.38 36.34 -24.66
N THR A 29 59.65 35.61 -23.82
CA THR A 29 58.52 34.75 -24.23
C THR A 29 57.23 35.21 -23.54
N THR A 30 56.09 34.98 -24.17
CA THR A 30 54.77 35.22 -23.56
C THR A 30 54.33 33.96 -22.82
N THR A 31 53.90 34.10 -21.57
CA THR A 31 53.41 32.96 -20.79
C THR A 31 51.98 32.58 -21.18
N ALA A 32 51.61 31.31 -20.94
CA ALA A 32 50.27 30.83 -21.26
C ALA A 32 49.18 31.62 -20.54
N VAL A 33 48.03 31.79 -21.19
CA VAL A 33 46.87 32.49 -20.61
C VAL A 33 46.11 31.55 -19.67
N THR A 34 45.77 32.03 -18.48
CA THR A 34 45.00 31.32 -17.44
C THR A 34 43.91 32.23 -16.86
N ASN A 35 43.05 31.70 -15.97
CA ASN A 35 41.97 32.46 -15.31
C ASN A 35 41.10 33.29 -16.27
N ILE A 36 40.73 32.69 -17.40
CA ILE A 36 39.92 33.35 -18.42
C ILE A 36 38.48 33.47 -17.91
N THR A 37 37.99 34.69 -17.80
CA THR A 37 36.60 35.02 -17.49
C THR A 37 35.93 35.64 -18.73
N HIS A 38 34.69 36.13 -18.59
CA HIS A 38 34.01 36.87 -19.64
C HIS A 38 34.60 38.27 -19.88
N THR A 39 35.37 38.82 -18.93
CA THR A 39 35.91 40.21 -18.98
C THR A 39 37.40 40.32 -18.66
N SER A 40 38.07 39.24 -18.28
CA SER A 40 39.48 39.25 -17.89
C SER A 40 40.20 37.94 -18.18
N ALA A 41 41.53 37.99 -18.17
CA ALA A 41 42.38 36.81 -18.13
C ALA A 41 43.74 37.15 -17.49
N THR A 42 44.54 36.14 -17.16
CA THR A 42 45.89 36.30 -16.59
C THR A 42 46.93 35.72 -17.55
N THR A 43 48.01 36.44 -17.80
CA THR A 43 49.16 36.02 -18.62
C THR A 43 50.41 36.74 -18.11
N GLY A 44 51.41 36.98 -18.96
CA GLY A 44 52.65 37.66 -18.60
C GLY A 44 53.75 37.33 -19.59
N GLY A 45 54.99 37.49 -19.14
CA GLY A 45 56.15 37.16 -19.95
C GLY A 45 57.36 36.81 -19.10
N ASP A 46 58.36 36.22 -19.74
CA ASP A 46 59.66 35.95 -19.14
C ASP A 46 60.76 36.52 -20.02
N ILE A 47 61.50 37.51 -19.48
CA ILE A 47 62.57 38.20 -20.19
C ILE A 47 63.89 37.50 -19.86
N SER A 48 64.36 36.67 -20.80
CA SER A 48 65.57 35.86 -20.67
C SER A 48 66.88 36.67 -20.72
N THR A 49 66.89 37.79 -21.46
CA THR A 49 68.01 38.74 -21.50
C THR A 49 67.51 40.14 -21.88
N ASP A 50 68.17 41.17 -21.37
CA ASP A 50 67.92 42.57 -21.68
C ASP A 50 68.64 43.04 -22.97
N GLY A 51 69.43 42.15 -23.61
CA GLY A 51 70.20 42.48 -24.81
C GLY A 51 71.35 43.45 -24.54
N GLY A 52 71.83 43.55 -23.29
CA GLY A 52 72.94 44.44 -22.93
C GLY A 52 72.54 45.90 -22.62
N ALA A 53 71.25 46.22 -22.64
CA ALA A 53 70.73 47.53 -22.23
C ALA A 53 69.48 47.39 -21.34
N GLU A 54 69.39 48.18 -20.28
CA GLU A 54 68.33 48.07 -19.26
C GLU A 54 66.91 48.10 -19.85
N VAL A 55 66.09 47.13 -19.46
CA VAL A 55 64.66 47.10 -19.80
C VAL A 55 63.93 48.18 -19.01
N THR A 56 63.49 49.24 -19.71
CA THR A 56 62.83 50.42 -19.15
C THR A 56 61.30 50.31 -19.11
N ALA A 57 60.71 49.33 -19.79
CA ALA A 57 59.29 48.99 -19.67
C ALA A 57 59.04 47.54 -20.08
N ARG A 58 58.13 46.86 -19.39
CA ARG A 58 57.61 45.54 -19.78
C ARG A 58 56.12 45.43 -19.52
N GLY A 59 55.46 44.52 -20.21
CA GLY A 59 54.07 44.15 -19.94
C GLY A 59 53.53 43.23 -21.01
N VAL A 60 52.21 43.12 -21.12
CA VAL A 60 51.56 42.44 -22.24
C VAL A 60 50.74 43.43 -23.07
N VAL A 61 50.61 43.16 -24.36
CA VAL A 61 49.77 43.90 -25.30
C VAL A 61 48.84 42.93 -26.01
N TRP A 62 47.56 43.29 -26.12
CA TRP A 62 46.53 42.40 -26.68
C TRP A 62 45.64 43.10 -27.70
N SER A 63 45.04 42.32 -28.60
CA SER A 63 44.09 42.79 -29.60
C SER A 63 43.21 41.64 -30.11
N THR A 64 42.10 41.95 -30.76
CA THR A 64 41.33 40.97 -31.55
C THR A 64 41.97 40.67 -32.91
N SER A 65 43.02 41.41 -33.27
CA SER A 65 43.85 41.16 -34.46
C SER A 65 45.21 40.56 -34.07
N GLN A 66 45.75 39.71 -34.94
CA GLN A 66 47.09 39.13 -34.76
C GLN A 66 48.18 40.21 -34.78
N ASN A 67 49.29 39.88 -34.14
CA ASN A 67 50.50 40.68 -33.97
C ASN A 67 50.27 42.02 -33.25
N PRO A 68 49.66 42.03 -32.04
CA PRO A 68 49.50 43.27 -31.27
C PRO A 68 50.84 43.91 -30.93
N THR A 69 50.93 45.23 -31.07
CA THR A 69 52.12 46.04 -30.75
C THR A 69 51.80 47.09 -29.68
N ILE A 70 52.83 47.62 -29.03
CA ILE A 70 52.68 48.62 -27.95
C ILE A 70 52.05 49.94 -28.40
N ASP A 71 51.80 50.15 -29.69
CA ASP A 71 51.05 51.31 -30.20
C ASP A 71 49.57 51.27 -29.81
N LEU A 72 49.07 50.09 -29.44
CA LEU A 72 47.72 49.89 -28.92
C LEU A 72 47.58 50.44 -27.49
N SER A 73 46.37 50.90 -27.17
CA SER A 73 45.99 51.27 -25.80
C SER A 73 45.76 50.06 -24.90
N THR A 74 45.47 48.89 -25.47
CA THR A 74 45.25 47.61 -24.79
C THR A 74 46.58 46.95 -24.43
N LYS A 75 47.24 47.49 -23.41
CA LYS A 75 48.50 46.97 -22.86
C LYS A 75 48.59 47.20 -21.36
N THR A 76 49.37 46.38 -20.68
CA THR A 76 49.74 46.58 -19.27
C THR A 76 51.11 47.25 -19.15
N SER A 77 51.43 47.71 -17.93
CA SER A 77 52.75 48.23 -17.55
C SER A 77 53.18 47.54 -16.27
N ASP A 78 54.05 46.54 -16.39
CA ASP A 78 54.43 45.60 -15.34
C ASP A 78 55.89 45.82 -14.86
N GLY A 79 56.36 47.07 -14.98
CA GLY A 79 57.62 47.57 -14.44
C GLY A 79 58.81 47.49 -15.40
N THR A 80 59.99 47.27 -14.83
CA THR A 80 61.30 47.29 -15.51
C THR A 80 62.10 46.01 -15.18
N GLY A 81 63.25 45.82 -15.84
CA GLY A 81 64.17 44.71 -15.57
C GLY A 81 63.78 43.35 -16.18
N THR A 82 64.67 42.37 -16.04
CA THR A 82 64.53 41.02 -16.60
C THR A 82 63.73 40.07 -15.71
N GLY A 83 63.57 38.81 -16.15
CA GLY A 83 62.85 37.76 -15.44
C GLY A 83 61.35 37.76 -15.71
N SER A 84 60.65 36.90 -14.96
CA SER A 84 59.22 36.66 -15.17
C SER A 84 58.34 37.74 -14.54
N PHE A 85 57.23 38.04 -15.20
CA PHE A 85 56.18 38.90 -14.69
C PHE A 85 54.80 38.34 -15.06
N THR A 86 53.81 38.71 -14.28
CA THR A 86 52.40 38.33 -14.47
C THR A 86 51.56 39.59 -14.66
N SER A 87 50.62 39.52 -15.60
CA SER A 87 49.73 40.62 -15.97
C SER A 87 48.29 40.13 -15.96
N THR A 88 47.38 40.93 -15.40
CA THR A 88 45.94 40.73 -15.53
C THR A 88 45.44 41.64 -16.64
N ILE A 89 44.86 41.05 -17.68
CA ILE A 89 44.17 41.79 -18.73
C ILE A 89 42.69 41.88 -18.38
N THR A 90 42.11 43.08 -18.50
CA THR A 90 40.72 43.41 -18.13
C THR A 90 40.02 44.12 -19.28
N GLU A 91 38.74 44.44 -19.11
CA GLU A 91 37.93 45.14 -20.12
C GLU A 91 37.81 44.35 -21.44
N LEU A 92 37.86 43.02 -21.35
CA LEU A 92 37.63 42.14 -22.48
C LEU A 92 36.13 42.02 -22.76
N THR A 93 35.79 41.74 -24.03
CA THR A 93 34.43 41.39 -24.43
C THR A 93 34.24 39.88 -24.31
N ALA A 94 33.07 39.42 -23.86
CA ALA A 94 32.71 38.00 -23.77
C ALA A 94 32.70 37.33 -25.16
N ASN A 95 32.88 36.00 -25.21
CA ASN A 95 32.90 35.19 -26.44
C ASN A 95 33.77 35.80 -27.57
N THR A 96 34.92 36.39 -27.21
CA THR A 96 35.79 37.11 -28.15
C THR A 96 37.20 36.54 -28.08
N THR A 97 37.76 36.20 -29.24
CA THR A 97 39.15 35.76 -29.35
C THR A 97 40.10 36.94 -29.31
N TYR A 98 41.08 36.89 -28.42
CA TYR A 98 42.16 37.85 -28.28
C TYR A 98 43.52 37.17 -28.53
N TYR A 99 44.41 37.92 -29.18
CA TYR A 99 45.82 37.60 -29.35
C TYR A 99 46.61 38.48 -28.40
N VAL A 100 47.57 37.90 -27.68
CA VAL A 100 48.38 38.60 -26.67
C VAL A 100 49.86 38.28 -26.84
N ARG A 101 50.69 39.31 -26.61
CA ARG A 101 52.16 39.22 -26.62
C ARG A 101 52.73 39.95 -25.43
N ALA A 102 53.69 39.35 -24.74
CA ALA A 102 54.56 40.08 -23.83
C ALA A 102 55.44 41.06 -24.63
N TYR A 103 55.71 42.24 -24.09
CA TYR A 103 56.65 43.21 -24.65
C TYR A 103 57.69 43.60 -23.61
N ALA A 104 58.90 43.94 -24.06
CA ALA A 104 59.93 44.58 -23.26
C ALA A 104 60.67 45.61 -24.10
N THR A 105 60.89 46.80 -23.54
CA THR A 105 61.54 47.94 -24.20
C THR A 105 62.83 48.27 -23.48
N ASN A 106 63.92 48.41 -24.23
CA ASN A 106 65.16 49.02 -23.76
C ASN A 106 65.52 50.23 -24.64
N SER A 107 66.73 50.77 -24.52
CA SER A 107 67.17 51.92 -25.33
C SER A 107 67.26 51.64 -26.84
N ILE A 108 67.28 50.38 -27.26
CA ILE A 108 67.40 49.96 -28.67
C ILE A 108 66.03 49.82 -29.32
N GLY A 109 65.04 49.35 -28.57
CA GLY A 109 63.67 49.24 -29.05
C GLY A 109 62.83 48.27 -28.23
N THR A 110 61.64 47.99 -28.74
CA THR A 110 60.68 47.06 -28.13
C THR A 110 60.75 45.70 -28.80
N ALA A 111 61.06 44.67 -28.02
CA ALA A 111 60.90 43.28 -28.42
C ALA A 111 59.56 42.73 -27.92
N TYR A 112 59.13 41.64 -28.56
CA TYR A 112 57.89 40.95 -28.25
C TYR A 112 58.11 39.45 -28.12
N GLY A 113 57.39 38.82 -27.20
CA GLY A 113 57.33 37.37 -27.09
C GLY A 113 56.57 36.72 -28.24
N ASN A 114 56.49 35.39 -28.19
CA ASN A 114 55.61 34.60 -29.05
C ASN A 114 54.14 35.03 -28.84
N GLU A 115 53.34 35.00 -29.89
CA GLU A 115 51.91 35.24 -29.78
C GLU A 115 51.22 34.03 -29.17
N VAL A 116 50.27 34.29 -28.26
CA VAL A 116 49.32 33.31 -27.75
C VAL A 116 47.91 33.86 -27.93
N SER A 117 46.94 33.01 -28.21
CA SER A 117 45.53 33.39 -28.36
C SER A 117 44.65 32.70 -27.32
N PHE A 118 43.58 33.35 -26.91
CA PHE A 118 42.54 32.77 -26.05
C PHE A 118 41.18 33.37 -26.41
N THR A 119 40.10 32.67 -26.06
CA THR A 119 38.73 33.16 -26.22
C THR A 119 38.13 33.36 -24.83
N THR A 120 37.58 34.54 -24.56
CA THR A 120 36.85 34.81 -23.31
C THR A 120 35.62 33.93 -23.19
N VAL A 121 35.22 33.65 -21.94
CA VAL A 121 34.01 32.86 -21.66
C VAL A 121 32.78 33.60 -22.19
N GLU A 122 31.85 32.88 -22.80
CA GLU A 122 30.56 33.43 -23.24
C GLU A 122 29.67 33.78 -22.05
N LEU A 123 28.93 34.89 -22.15
CA LEU A 123 27.99 35.31 -21.11
C LEU A 123 26.67 34.56 -21.34
N GLN A 124 26.35 33.63 -20.44
CA GLN A 124 25.09 32.88 -20.52
C GLN A 124 23.91 33.79 -20.16
N PRO A 125 22.81 33.73 -20.92
CA PRO A 125 21.59 34.46 -20.57
C PRO A 125 21.03 33.95 -19.23
N LEU A 126 20.53 34.86 -18.39
CA LEU A 126 19.90 34.50 -17.10
C LEU A 126 18.58 33.74 -17.29
N PHE A 127 17.94 33.87 -18.45
CA PHE A 127 16.72 33.16 -18.85
C PHE A 127 16.90 32.64 -20.27
N TYR A 128 16.61 31.36 -20.51
CA TYR A 128 16.72 30.75 -21.83
C TYR A 128 15.86 29.48 -21.96
N ILE A 129 15.63 29.02 -23.19
CA ILE A 129 15.01 27.73 -23.43
C ILE A 129 16.10 26.66 -23.44
N ALA A 130 15.91 25.59 -22.67
CA ALA A 130 16.81 24.44 -22.63
C ALA A 130 16.95 23.76 -24.00
N ASP A 131 17.96 22.91 -24.15
CA ASP A 131 18.24 22.19 -25.42
C ASP A 131 17.07 21.33 -25.92
N ASN A 132 16.12 20.96 -25.04
CA ASN A 132 14.89 20.26 -25.42
C ASN A 132 13.88 21.14 -26.20
N GLY A 133 14.14 22.45 -26.32
CA GLY A 133 13.34 23.41 -27.08
C GLY A 133 12.03 23.83 -26.40
N VAL A 134 11.79 23.44 -25.16
CA VAL A 134 10.51 23.66 -24.45
C VAL A 134 10.71 24.26 -23.05
N THR A 135 11.66 23.75 -22.27
CA THR A 135 11.82 24.11 -20.86
C THR A 135 12.42 25.51 -20.70
N CYS A 136 11.77 26.36 -19.92
CA CYS A 136 12.27 27.67 -19.52
C CYS A 136 13.19 27.55 -18.31
N ILE A 137 14.47 27.85 -18.50
CA ILE A 137 15.51 27.84 -17.46
C ILE A 137 15.79 29.26 -17.01
N CYS A 138 16.00 29.44 -15.71
CA CYS A 138 16.49 30.68 -15.14
C CYS A 138 17.56 30.42 -14.07
N GLU A 139 18.71 31.04 -14.24
CA GLU A 139 19.90 30.79 -13.41
C GLU A 139 20.45 32.09 -12.83
N ASN A 140 20.96 32.01 -11.60
CA ASN A 140 21.55 33.17 -10.91
C ASN A 140 20.58 34.36 -10.77
N VAL A 141 19.29 34.05 -10.63
CA VAL A 141 18.19 35.00 -10.45
C VAL A 141 17.61 34.89 -9.04
N ASN A 142 16.91 35.94 -8.62
CA ASN A 142 16.08 35.93 -7.41
C ASN A 142 14.61 35.70 -7.78
N PRO A 143 13.79 35.17 -6.86
CA PRO A 143 12.35 35.12 -7.06
C PRO A 143 11.78 36.51 -7.38
N GLY A 144 10.98 36.61 -8.43
CA GLY A 144 10.40 37.86 -8.94
C GLY A 144 11.22 38.56 -10.04
N ASP A 145 12.44 38.10 -10.33
CA ASP A 145 13.21 38.60 -11.47
C ASP A 145 12.49 38.25 -12.79
N ILE A 146 12.50 39.19 -13.73
CA ILE A 146 11.86 39.04 -15.05
C ILE A 146 12.92 38.89 -16.14
N GLY A 147 12.79 37.84 -16.93
CA GLY A 147 13.56 37.61 -18.15
C GLY A 147 12.70 37.65 -19.41
N ILE A 148 13.32 37.88 -20.56
CA ILE A 148 12.64 37.85 -21.86
C ILE A 148 13.31 36.80 -22.73
N ILE A 149 12.53 35.84 -23.22
CA ILE A 149 12.96 34.84 -24.21
C ILE A 149 12.06 34.97 -25.43
N ASP A 150 12.64 35.24 -26.60
CA ASP A 150 11.90 35.42 -27.87
C ASP A 150 10.71 36.41 -27.79
N GLY A 151 10.83 37.45 -26.96
CA GLY A 151 9.80 38.47 -26.75
C GLY A 151 8.70 38.08 -25.75
N ILE A 152 8.83 36.94 -25.08
CA ILE A 152 7.94 36.46 -24.02
C ILE A 152 8.59 36.77 -22.67
N GLU A 153 7.86 37.47 -21.79
CA GLU A 153 8.27 37.70 -20.40
C GLU A 153 8.04 36.43 -19.56
N TYR A 154 9.07 36.05 -18.81
CA TYR A 154 9.05 34.99 -17.82
C TYR A 154 9.47 35.53 -16.46
N GLU A 155 8.78 35.11 -15.41
CA GLU A 155 9.15 35.44 -14.03
C GLU A 155 9.78 34.24 -13.33
N ALA A 156 10.96 34.43 -12.74
CA ALA A 156 11.55 33.42 -11.87
C ALA A 156 10.72 33.28 -10.59
N VAL A 157 10.27 32.07 -10.28
CA VAL A 157 9.47 31.80 -9.08
C VAL A 157 10.15 30.75 -8.21
N ASP A 158 10.14 30.99 -6.90
CA ASP A 158 10.31 29.94 -5.90
C ASP A 158 8.94 29.33 -5.54
N ARG A 159 8.93 28.41 -4.57
CA ARG A 159 7.71 27.71 -4.17
C ARG A 159 6.60 28.67 -3.67
N ASP A 160 6.97 29.65 -2.86
CA ASP A 160 6.00 30.56 -2.22
C ASP A 160 5.42 31.53 -3.24
N LEU A 161 6.26 32.08 -4.13
CA LEU A 161 5.80 32.96 -5.21
C LEU A 161 4.96 32.18 -6.23
N LEU A 162 5.31 30.94 -6.55
CA LEU A 162 4.50 30.09 -7.44
C LEU A 162 3.10 29.85 -6.85
N ILE A 163 3.01 29.56 -5.54
CA ILE A 163 1.73 29.44 -4.83
C ILE A 163 0.93 30.73 -4.91
N GLN A 164 1.58 31.87 -4.67
CA GLN A 164 0.92 33.16 -4.77
C GLN A 164 0.34 33.38 -6.17
N ARG A 165 1.11 33.12 -7.24
CA ARG A 165 0.65 33.31 -8.62
C ARG A 165 -0.45 32.33 -9.03
N ARG A 166 -0.38 31.09 -8.54
CA ARG A 166 -1.46 30.12 -8.67
C ARG A 166 -2.76 30.65 -8.05
N ASP A 167 -2.70 31.13 -6.81
CA ASP A 167 -3.88 31.59 -6.06
C ASP A 167 -4.47 32.90 -6.62
N GLU A 168 -3.64 33.71 -7.27
CA GLU A 168 -4.05 34.89 -8.04
C GLU A 168 -4.68 34.54 -9.41
N GLY A 169 -4.61 33.27 -9.84
CA GLY A 169 -5.11 32.83 -11.14
C GLY A 169 -4.25 33.32 -12.32
N ALA A 170 -2.94 33.51 -12.10
CA ALA A 170 -2.01 33.95 -13.13
C ALA A 170 -1.83 32.93 -14.27
N ASP A 171 -1.27 33.40 -15.38
CA ASP A 171 -0.80 32.53 -16.47
C ASP A 171 0.51 31.86 -16.05
N LEU A 172 0.41 30.64 -15.54
CA LEU A 172 1.55 29.85 -15.06
C LEU A 172 2.39 29.29 -16.23
N THR A 173 2.02 29.52 -17.48
CA THR A 173 2.93 29.26 -18.62
C THR A 173 4.05 30.32 -18.70
N ARG A 174 3.91 31.44 -17.98
CA ARG A 174 4.84 32.59 -17.96
C ARG A 174 5.77 32.62 -16.76
N VAL A 175 5.92 31.51 -16.05
CA VAL A 175 6.89 31.41 -14.95
C VAL A 175 8.05 30.50 -15.32
N CYS A 176 9.21 30.76 -14.74
CA CYS A 176 10.36 29.89 -14.72
C CYS A 176 10.49 29.28 -13.32
N THR A 177 10.47 27.96 -13.23
CA THR A 177 10.43 27.22 -11.96
C THR A 177 11.79 26.67 -11.51
N SER A 178 12.91 27.09 -12.12
CA SER A 178 14.26 26.59 -11.80
C SER A 178 14.66 26.73 -10.32
N LEU A 179 14.02 27.66 -9.57
CA LEU A 179 14.27 27.86 -8.13
C LEU A 179 13.41 26.96 -7.22
N VAL A 180 12.48 26.17 -7.76
CA VAL A 180 11.55 25.34 -6.99
C VAL A 180 12.17 23.97 -6.73
N THR A 181 12.24 23.57 -5.46
CA THR A 181 12.75 22.24 -5.06
C THR A 181 11.67 21.30 -4.53
N ASP A 182 10.47 21.83 -4.25
CA ASP A 182 9.35 21.12 -3.64
C ASP A 182 8.04 21.61 -4.27
N MET A 183 7.33 20.68 -4.93
CA MET A 183 6.03 20.92 -5.59
C MET A 183 4.89 20.18 -4.89
N SER A 184 5.12 19.71 -3.65
CA SER A 184 4.11 19.01 -2.88
C SER A 184 2.82 19.83 -2.74
N GLU A 185 1.70 19.15 -2.99
CA GLU A 185 0.33 19.67 -2.93
C GLU A 185 0.03 20.91 -3.80
N MET A 186 0.88 21.23 -4.79
CA MET A 186 0.77 22.47 -5.58
C MET A 186 -0.58 22.63 -6.29
N PHE A 187 -1.16 21.56 -6.81
CA PHE A 187 -2.46 21.56 -7.49
C PHE A 187 -3.42 20.52 -6.90
N LYS A 188 -3.28 20.27 -5.59
CA LYS A 188 -4.15 19.35 -4.85
C LYS A 188 -5.60 19.83 -4.86
N GLY A 189 -6.51 18.92 -5.16
CA GLY A 189 -7.95 19.07 -5.02
C GLY A 189 -8.49 18.33 -3.79
N ALA A 190 -9.79 18.11 -3.77
CA ALA A 190 -10.48 17.36 -2.73
C ALA A 190 -11.51 16.39 -3.34
N LEU A 191 -11.88 15.34 -2.58
CA LEU A 191 -12.78 14.25 -3.00
C LEU A 191 -14.12 14.69 -3.63
N PHE A 192 -14.61 15.88 -3.29
CA PHE A 192 -15.86 16.45 -3.82
C PHE A 192 -15.68 17.82 -4.49
N ASN A 193 -14.43 18.22 -4.71
CA ASN A 193 -14.07 19.48 -5.32
C ASN A 193 -12.71 19.30 -6.00
N LEU A 194 -12.72 18.71 -7.19
CA LEU A 194 -11.51 18.48 -7.97
C LEU A 194 -10.80 19.82 -8.24
N ASN A 195 -9.47 19.78 -8.28
CA ASN A 195 -8.71 20.93 -8.73
C ASN A 195 -8.85 21.05 -10.26
N GLN A 196 -9.41 22.17 -10.72
CA GLN A 196 -9.68 22.44 -12.14
C GLN A 196 -8.47 23.00 -12.91
N PHE A 197 -7.30 23.08 -12.27
CA PHE A 197 -6.09 23.56 -12.93
C PHE A 197 -5.70 22.65 -14.09
N ASN A 198 -5.56 23.24 -15.29
CA ASN A 198 -5.22 22.50 -16.51
C ASN A 198 -4.42 23.36 -17.52
N GLN A 199 -3.60 24.30 -17.03
CA GLN A 199 -2.75 25.13 -17.90
C GLN A 199 -1.55 24.31 -18.44
N PRO A 200 -1.06 24.57 -19.66
CA PRO A 200 0.01 23.78 -20.28
C PRO A 200 1.39 24.16 -19.72
N ILE A 201 1.71 23.60 -18.56
CA ILE A 201 2.95 23.83 -17.81
C ILE A 201 4.11 22.91 -18.23
N GLY A 202 4.05 22.33 -19.42
CA GLY A 202 5.14 21.49 -19.95
C GLY A 202 6.47 22.24 -20.05
N ASN A 203 6.45 23.57 -20.15
CA ASN A 203 7.65 24.41 -20.22
C ASN A 203 8.36 24.62 -18.88
N TRP A 204 7.83 24.11 -17.77
CA TRP A 204 8.47 24.24 -16.47
C TRP A 204 9.79 23.49 -16.38
N ASP A 205 10.73 24.07 -15.64
CA ASP A 205 11.95 23.41 -15.19
C ASP A 205 11.70 22.76 -13.83
N VAL A 206 11.67 21.44 -13.80
CA VAL A 206 11.51 20.65 -12.57
C VAL A 206 12.78 19.90 -12.20
N SER A 207 13.90 20.19 -12.85
CA SER A 207 15.17 19.48 -12.65
C SER A 207 15.72 19.62 -11.23
N ASN A 208 15.34 20.67 -10.49
CA ASN A 208 15.72 20.86 -9.08
C ASN A 208 14.69 20.32 -8.07
N VAL A 209 13.56 19.78 -8.54
CA VAL A 209 12.47 19.28 -7.68
C VAL A 209 12.83 17.90 -7.12
N THR A 210 12.65 17.75 -5.80
CA THR A 210 12.90 16.50 -5.07
C THR A 210 11.62 15.86 -4.53
N ASN A 211 10.55 16.66 -4.33
CA ASN A 211 9.28 16.22 -3.77
C ASN A 211 8.10 16.66 -4.66
N MET A 212 7.29 15.68 -5.10
CA MET A 212 6.06 15.88 -5.90
C MET A 212 4.82 15.28 -5.22
N GLN A 213 4.87 15.01 -3.90
CA GLN A 213 3.78 14.41 -3.14
C GLN A 213 2.46 15.15 -3.38
N ARG A 214 1.42 14.41 -3.78
CA ARG A 214 0.05 14.91 -4.00
C ARG A 214 -0.04 16.13 -4.92
N MET A 215 0.94 16.36 -5.81
CA MET A 215 0.97 17.56 -6.66
C MET A 215 -0.32 17.72 -7.48
N PHE A 216 -0.87 16.63 -8.01
CA PHE A 216 -2.13 16.57 -8.79
C PHE A 216 -3.18 15.66 -8.15
N TYR A 217 -3.15 15.48 -6.83
CA TYR A 217 -4.17 14.72 -6.11
C TYR A 217 -5.56 15.31 -6.40
N ALA A 218 -6.53 14.48 -6.78
CA ALA A 218 -7.89 14.88 -7.11
C ALA A 218 -7.95 16.07 -8.08
N SER A 219 -7.20 15.99 -9.19
CA SER A 219 -7.07 17.05 -10.20
C SER A 219 -7.58 16.63 -11.58
N GLU A 220 -8.17 17.59 -12.32
CA GLU A 220 -8.56 17.46 -13.73
C GLU A 220 -7.39 17.71 -14.70
N PHE A 221 -6.16 17.82 -14.19
CA PHE A 221 -4.97 18.11 -15.00
C PHE A 221 -4.71 17.01 -16.03
N GLU A 222 -4.58 17.42 -17.30
CA GLU A 222 -4.45 16.54 -18.48
C GLU A 222 -3.46 17.07 -19.53
N GLN A 223 -2.55 17.98 -19.14
CA GLN A 223 -1.58 18.54 -20.07
C GLN A 223 -0.32 17.67 -20.17
N THR A 224 0.37 17.77 -21.30
CA THR A 224 1.60 17.00 -21.54
C THR A 224 2.75 17.51 -20.66
N ILE A 225 3.33 16.62 -19.88
CA ILE A 225 4.49 16.86 -19.00
C ILE A 225 5.62 15.83 -19.21
N GLY A 226 5.55 15.05 -20.29
CA GLY A 226 6.52 13.99 -20.58
C GLY A 226 7.95 14.48 -20.85
N ASN A 227 8.15 15.79 -21.05
CA ASN A 227 9.46 16.43 -21.24
C ASN A 227 10.11 16.92 -19.94
N TRP A 228 9.43 16.78 -18.81
CA TRP A 228 9.98 17.12 -17.50
C TRP A 228 11.17 16.23 -17.13
N ASP A 229 12.23 16.86 -16.61
CA ASP A 229 13.36 16.15 -16.01
C ASP A 229 13.07 15.89 -14.52
N VAL A 230 12.54 14.70 -14.22
CA VAL A 230 12.22 14.27 -12.86
C VAL A 230 13.37 13.49 -12.20
N SER A 231 14.59 13.53 -12.77
CA SER A 231 15.70 12.69 -12.32
C SER A 231 16.15 12.96 -10.88
N ASN A 232 15.84 14.11 -10.30
CA ASN A 232 16.13 14.43 -8.89
C ASN A 232 14.95 14.17 -7.94
N VAL A 233 13.79 13.73 -8.44
CA VAL A 233 12.63 13.44 -7.60
C VAL A 233 12.84 12.15 -6.82
N THR A 234 12.61 12.21 -5.52
CA THR A 234 12.73 11.05 -4.61
C THR A 234 11.40 10.56 -4.06
N ASP A 235 10.38 11.44 -4.06
CA ASP A 235 9.05 11.18 -3.51
C ASP A 235 7.94 11.61 -4.48
N MET A 236 7.12 10.64 -4.90
CA MET A 236 5.95 10.83 -5.78
C MET A 236 4.65 10.34 -5.14
N GLU A 237 4.60 10.24 -3.80
CA GLU A 237 3.42 9.75 -3.07
C GLU A 237 2.14 10.45 -3.54
N GLU A 238 1.17 9.65 -3.99
CA GLU A 238 -0.18 10.09 -4.37
C GLU A 238 -0.21 11.22 -5.43
N MET A 239 0.84 11.39 -6.24
CA MET A 239 0.96 12.50 -7.19
C MET A 239 -0.27 12.63 -8.10
N PHE A 240 -0.84 11.51 -8.58
CA PHE A 240 -2.02 11.46 -9.45
C PHE A 240 -3.20 10.67 -8.85
N LEU A 241 -3.26 10.53 -7.52
CA LEU A 241 -4.39 9.88 -6.85
C LEU A 241 -5.70 10.62 -7.18
N LEU A 242 -6.73 9.91 -7.63
CA LEU A 242 -8.03 10.48 -8.06
C LEU A 242 -7.90 11.51 -9.21
N SER A 243 -6.82 11.47 -9.98
CA SER A 243 -6.62 12.34 -11.13
C SER A 243 -7.12 11.70 -12.41
N SER A 244 -7.64 12.53 -13.31
CA SER A 244 -7.95 12.12 -14.68
C SER A 244 -6.68 11.72 -15.45
N PHE A 245 -5.52 12.31 -15.10
CA PHE A 245 -4.29 12.34 -15.89
C PHE A 245 -3.98 11.05 -16.64
N ASN A 246 -3.87 11.13 -17.97
CA ASN A 246 -3.55 9.99 -18.82
C ASN A 246 -2.57 10.32 -19.96
N GLN A 247 -1.60 11.21 -19.70
CA GLN A 247 -0.61 11.62 -20.71
C GLN A 247 0.69 10.78 -20.65
N PRO A 248 1.44 10.63 -21.76
CA PRO A 248 2.66 9.81 -21.78
C PRO A 248 3.77 10.38 -20.88
N ILE A 249 4.19 9.58 -19.90
CA ILE A 249 5.30 9.87 -18.97
C ILE A 249 6.33 8.72 -18.90
N GLY A 250 6.23 7.74 -19.80
CA GLY A 250 7.13 6.57 -19.81
C GLY A 250 8.60 6.91 -20.07
N ASN A 251 8.92 8.14 -20.50
CA ASN A 251 10.30 8.60 -20.71
C ASN A 251 10.93 9.25 -19.47
N TRP A 252 10.18 9.39 -18.38
CA TRP A 252 10.70 9.93 -17.13
C TRP A 252 11.79 9.06 -16.53
N ASN A 253 12.87 9.68 -16.07
CA ASN A 253 13.89 9.02 -15.27
C ASN A 253 13.46 9.01 -13.80
N VAL A 254 12.88 7.89 -13.35
CA VAL A 254 12.42 7.71 -11.97
C VAL A 254 13.43 6.96 -11.09
N SER A 255 14.68 6.80 -11.53
CA SER A 255 15.68 5.96 -10.85
C SER A 255 16.00 6.40 -9.43
N ASN A 256 15.71 7.65 -9.05
CA ASN A 256 15.92 8.16 -7.69
C ASN A 256 14.66 8.12 -6.80
N VAL A 257 13.52 7.69 -7.34
CA VAL A 257 12.26 7.59 -6.59
C VAL A 257 12.30 6.38 -5.67
N SER A 258 12.04 6.60 -4.39
CA SER A 258 11.99 5.53 -3.37
C SER A 258 10.57 5.24 -2.87
N ASN A 259 9.67 6.23 -2.98
CA ASN A 259 8.27 6.15 -2.56
C ASN A 259 7.33 6.36 -3.74
N MET A 260 6.61 5.31 -4.15
CA MET A 260 5.59 5.34 -5.21
C MET A 260 4.17 5.06 -4.66
N PHE A 261 3.99 5.22 -3.35
CA PHE A 261 2.73 4.98 -2.66
C PHE A 261 1.58 5.69 -3.38
N GLY A 262 0.59 4.91 -3.83
CA GLY A 262 -0.67 5.43 -4.37
C GLY A 262 -0.58 6.37 -5.58
N ILE A 263 0.53 6.41 -6.32
CA ILE A 263 0.75 7.41 -7.38
C ILE A 263 -0.38 7.45 -8.42
N PHE A 264 -0.96 6.30 -8.83
CA PHE A 264 -2.09 6.18 -9.77
C PHE A 264 -3.35 5.57 -9.16
N ASN A 265 -3.51 5.66 -7.84
CA ASN A 265 -4.70 5.14 -7.18
C ASN A 265 -5.97 5.89 -7.66
N ALA A 266 -7.03 5.15 -7.99
CA ALA A 266 -8.29 5.63 -8.54
C ALA A 266 -8.10 6.59 -9.74
N SER A 267 -7.07 6.34 -10.55
CA SER A 267 -6.72 7.13 -11.73
C SER A 267 -7.11 6.42 -13.03
N SER A 268 -7.47 7.20 -14.05
CA SER A 268 -7.68 6.75 -15.43
C SER A 268 -6.38 6.49 -16.21
N PHE A 269 -5.22 6.62 -15.55
CA PHE A 269 -3.92 6.43 -16.18
C PHE A 269 -3.74 5.01 -16.74
N ASN A 270 -3.40 4.92 -18.03
CA ASN A 270 -3.16 3.65 -18.71
C ASN A 270 -2.11 3.79 -19.84
N GLN A 271 -1.07 4.59 -19.62
CA GLN A 271 0.05 4.77 -20.57
C GLN A 271 1.22 3.83 -20.25
N PRO A 272 2.08 3.47 -21.23
CA PRO A 272 3.21 2.58 -20.99
C PRO A 272 4.23 3.14 -19.99
N LEU A 273 4.66 2.30 -19.03
CA LEU A 273 5.67 2.61 -18.01
C LEU A 273 6.87 1.65 -18.02
N SER A 274 6.99 0.81 -19.04
CA SER A 274 8.02 -0.25 -19.09
C SER A 274 9.46 0.29 -19.02
N ASN A 275 9.72 1.55 -19.39
CA ASN A 275 11.06 2.13 -19.34
C ASN A 275 11.45 2.71 -17.97
N TRP A 276 10.55 2.68 -16.98
CA TRP A 276 10.86 3.16 -15.64
C TRP A 276 11.84 2.25 -14.92
N ASP A 277 12.91 2.83 -14.40
CA ASP A 277 13.82 2.17 -13.47
C ASP A 277 13.28 2.31 -12.04
N VAL A 278 12.61 1.27 -11.56
CA VAL A 278 12.01 1.21 -10.21
C VAL A 278 12.90 0.50 -9.19
N SER A 279 14.17 0.23 -9.53
CA SER A 279 15.08 -0.56 -8.70
C SER A 279 15.34 0.03 -7.31
N ASN A 280 15.09 1.33 -7.09
CA ASN A 280 15.24 1.99 -5.79
C ASN A 280 13.92 2.14 -5.00
N VAL A 281 12.79 1.66 -5.53
CA VAL A 281 11.48 1.76 -4.88
C VAL A 281 11.37 0.75 -3.74
N ILE A 282 10.92 1.21 -2.57
CA ILE A 282 10.75 0.39 -1.37
C ILE A 282 9.29 0.06 -1.09
N ASP A 283 8.39 1.01 -1.40
CA ASP A 283 6.95 0.93 -1.12
C ASP A 283 6.14 1.17 -2.41
N MET A 284 5.36 0.15 -2.80
CA MET A 284 4.42 0.18 -3.93
C MET A 284 2.96 0.01 -3.48
N ASP A 285 2.69 0.26 -2.19
CA ASP A 285 1.35 0.16 -1.65
C ASP A 285 0.40 1.08 -2.43
N PHE A 286 -0.80 0.57 -2.71
CA PHE A 286 -1.87 1.28 -3.39
C PHE A 286 -1.57 1.79 -4.81
N MET A 287 -0.38 1.53 -5.39
CA MET A 287 0.12 2.22 -6.59
C MET A 287 -0.91 2.32 -7.74
N PHE A 288 -1.62 1.21 -8.02
CA PHE A 288 -2.65 1.09 -9.06
C PHE A 288 -4.02 0.68 -8.51
N GLN A 289 -4.27 0.94 -7.23
CA GLN A 289 -5.56 0.65 -6.61
C GLN A 289 -6.69 1.31 -7.43
N GLN A 290 -7.76 0.59 -7.77
CA GLN A 290 -8.91 1.10 -8.56
C GLN A 290 -8.51 1.80 -9.88
N SER A 291 -7.35 1.46 -10.45
CA SER A 291 -6.84 2.06 -11.68
C SER A 291 -7.28 1.29 -12.93
N ASP A 292 -7.40 2.01 -14.04
CA ASP A 292 -7.57 1.45 -15.39
C ASP A 292 -6.26 0.86 -15.97
N PHE A 293 -5.15 0.99 -15.24
CA PHE A 293 -3.83 0.58 -15.69
C PHE A 293 -3.75 -0.93 -16.02
N ASN A 294 -3.38 -1.23 -17.26
CA ASN A 294 -3.18 -2.60 -17.74
C ASN A 294 -2.07 -2.67 -18.80
N GLN A 295 -0.98 -1.93 -18.60
CA GLN A 295 0.19 -1.92 -19.50
C GLN A 295 1.30 -2.86 -19.03
N PRO A 296 2.15 -3.36 -19.96
CA PRO A 296 3.28 -4.23 -19.63
C PRO A 296 4.27 -3.57 -18.65
N ILE A 297 4.61 -4.30 -17.58
CA ILE A 297 5.58 -3.93 -16.53
C ILE A 297 6.41 -5.15 -16.08
N GLU A 298 6.47 -6.21 -16.90
CA GLU A 298 7.20 -7.44 -16.57
C GLU A 298 8.70 -7.21 -16.35
N ASN A 299 9.25 -6.12 -16.87
CA ASN A 299 10.68 -5.83 -16.86
C ASN A 299 11.12 -4.94 -15.69
N TRP A 300 10.21 -4.57 -14.80
CA TRP A 300 10.54 -3.82 -13.59
C TRP A 300 11.38 -4.67 -12.63
N ASP A 301 12.45 -4.07 -12.12
CA ASP A 301 13.22 -4.62 -11.00
C ASP A 301 12.57 -4.21 -9.69
N VAL A 302 11.77 -5.11 -9.11
CA VAL A 302 11.08 -4.89 -7.83
C VAL A 302 11.81 -5.51 -6.64
N SER A 303 13.09 -5.90 -6.82
CA SER A 303 13.84 -6.64 -5.80
C SER A 303 14.03 -5.89 -4.48
N ASN A 304 13.92 -4.56 -4.46
CA ASN A 304 13.99 -3.75 -3.22
C ASN A 304 12.62 -3.46 -2.58
N VAL A 305 11.52 -3.86 -3.21
CA VAL A 305 10.17 -3.59 -2.71
C VAL A 305 9.89 -4.48 -1.49
N THR A 306 9.38 -3.85 -0.43
CA THR A 306 9.08 -4.52 0.84
C THR A 306 7.58 -4.69 1.10
N SER A 307 6.74 -3.91 0.41
CA SER A 307 5.29 -3.93 0.53
C SER A 307 4.61 -3.65 -0.82
N MET A 308 3.58 -4.46 -1.13
CA MET A 308 2.74 -4.35 -2.34
C MET A 308 1.25 -4.38 -1.97
N LYS A 309 0.92 -3.91 -0.77
CA LYS A 309 -0.44 -3.96 -0.22
C LYS A 309 -1.37 -3.17 -1.12
N ARG A 310 -2.48 -3.81 -1.50
CA ARG A 310 -3.52 -3.23 -2.38
C ARG A 310 -3.00 -2.63 -3.69
N MET A 311 -1.81 -3.01 -4.17
CA MET A 311 -1.21 -2.45 -5.38
C MET A 311 -2.18 -2.52 -6.57
N PHE A 312 -2.93 -3.62 -6.72
CA PHE A 312 -3.92 -3.83 -7.79
C PHE A 312 -5.34 -4.10 -7.25
N TRP A 313 -5.67 -3.62 -6.04
CA TRP A 313 -7.00 -3.80 -5.47
C TRP A 313 -8.05 -3.11 -6.35
N GLU A 314 -9.07 -3.85 -6.79
CA GLU A 314 -10.08 -3.42 -7.77
C GLU A 314 -9.54 -2.98 -9.15
N ALA A 315 -8.28 -3.26 -9.48
CA ALA A 315 -7.69 -2.87 -10.77
C ALA A 315 -8.09 -3.82 -11.91
N GLN A 316 -8.03 -3.32 -13.15
CA GLN A 316 -8.22 -4.13 -14.37
C GLN A 316 -6.94 -4.86 -14.84
N PHE A 317 -5.89 -4.84 -14.02
CA PHE A 317 -4.57 -5.35 -14.34
C PHE A 317 -4.56 -6.87 -14.57
N ASN A 318 -4.00 -7.31 -15.70
CA ASN A 318 -3.82 -8.72 -16.03
C ASN A 318 -2.57 -8.97 -16.92
N GLN A 319 -1.50 -8.20 -16.70
CA GLN A 319 -0.24 -8.34 -17.43
C GLN A 319 0.72 -9.30 -16.71
N PRO A 320 1.64 -9.95 -17.44
CA PRO A 320 2.60 -10.88 -16.84
C PRO A 320 3.53 -10.16 -15.86
N ILE A 321 3.65 -10.71 -14.65
CA ILE A 321 4.56 -10.25 -13.59
C ILE A 321 5.27 -11.43 -12.91
N GLY A 322 5.25 -12.61 -13.53
CA GLY A 322 5.81 -13.84 -12.97
C GLY A 322 7.33 -13.82 -12.80
N GLU A 323 8.03 -12.96 -13.54
CA GLU A 323 9.48 -12.81 -13.49
C GLU A 323 9.97 -11.80 -12.43
N TRP A 324 9.05 -11.18 -11.70
CA TRP A 324 9.39 -10.26 -10.61
C TRP A 324 10.09 -10.98 -9.47
N ASP A 325 11.20 -10.40 -8.99
CA ASP A 325 11.84 -10.81 -7.75
C ASP A 325 11.11 -10.17 -6.56
N VAL A 326 10.19 -10.93 -5.96
CA VAL A 326 9.42 -10.52 -4.78
C VAL A 326 10.03 -10.99 -3.46
N SER A 327 11.29 -11.45 -3.46
CA SER A 327 11.93 -12.09 -2.30
C SER A 327 12.05 -11.18 -1.07
N ASN A 328 12.03 -9.86 -1.22
CA ASN A 328 12.05 -8.91 -0.10
C ASN A 328 10.66 -8.43 0.36
N VAL A 329 9.59 -8.86 -0.31
CA VAL A 329 8.22 -8.44 0.02
C VAL A 329 7.77 -9.15 1.30
N THR A 330 7.20 -8.37 2.23
CA THR A 330 6.69 -8.86 3.52
C THR A 330 5.17 -8.76 3.66
N ASP A 331 4.53 -7.84 2.93
CA ASP A 331 3.08 -7.62 2.92
C ASP A 331 2.51 -7.61 1.50
N MET A 332 1.61 -8.56 1.20
CA MET A 332 0.86 -8.68 -0.05
C MET A 332 -0.65 -8.57 0.18
N ALA A 333 -1.08 -8.02 1.32
CA ALA A 333 -2.49 -7.96 1.68
C ALA A 333 -3.32 -7.26 0.60
N ARG A 334 -4.38 -7.94 0.16
CA ARG A 334 -5.39 -7.44 -0.77
C ARG A 334 -4.83 -7.00 -2.12
N MET A 335 -3.66 -7.49 -2.53
CA MET A 335 -2.99 -7.08 -3.76
C MET A 335 -3.89 -7.23 -5.00
N PHE A 336 -4.67 -8.31 -5.09
CA PHE A 336 -5.59 -8.60 -6.22
C PHE A 336 -7.05 -8.76 -5.77
N GLU A 337 -7.45 -8.18 -4.63
CA GLU A 337 -8.82 -8.27 -4.11
C GLU A 337 -9.80 -7.39 -4.91
N SER A 338 -11.05 -7.86 -5.01
CA SER A 338 -12.22 -7.03 -5.34
C SER A 338 -13.25 -7.13 -4.21
N PRO A 339 -13.96 -6.05 -3.83
CA PRO A 339 -15.04 -6.13 -2.88
C PRO A 339 -16.29 -6.72 -3.55
N THR A 340 -17.06 -7.53 -2.81
CA THR A 340 -18.22 -8.24 -3.38
C THR A 340 -19.34 -7.32 -3.90
N TYR A 341 -19.36 -6.05 -3.50
CA TYR A 341 -20.35 -5.07 -4.00
C TYR A 341 -20.04 -4.54 -5.41
N SER A 342 -18.81 -4.74 -5.93
CA SER A 342 -18.41 -4.32 -7.29
C SER A 342 -19.10 -5.15 -8.38
N ASN A 343 -19.64 -6.32 -8.04
CA ASN A 343 -20.20 -7.34 -8.94
C ASN A 343 -19.23 -7.85 -10.04
N THR A 344 -17.95 -7.48 -9.97
CA THR A 344 -16.93 -7.89 -10.93
C THR A 344 -15.65 -8.32 -10.20
N PRO A 345 -15.21 -9.58 -10.33
CA PRO A 345 -13.95 -10.01 -9.75
C PRO A 345 -12.77 -9.35 -10.47
N THR A 346 -11.62 -9.23 -9.81
CA THR A 346 -10.39 -8.79 -10.50
C THR A 346 -10.04 -9.78 -11.62
N PRO A 347 -9.56 -9.31 -12.79
CA PRO A 347 -9.28 -10.17 -13.94
C PRO A 347 -7.93 -10.88 -13.86
N PHE A 348 -7.07 -10.51 -12.90
CA PHE A 348 -5.70 -11.04 -12.80
C PHE A 348 -5.68 -12.57 -12.71
N ASN A 349 -5.02 -13.21 -13.67
CA ASN A 349 -4.88 -14.67 -13.73
C ASN A 349 -3.58 -15.09 -14.43
N GLN A 350 -2.50 -14.34 -14.24
CA GLN A 350 -1.19 -14.61 -14.84
C GLN A 350 -0.34 -15.54 -13.95
N PRO A 351 0.59 -16.31 -14.54
CA PRO A 351 1.43 -17.24 -13.78
C PRO A 351 2.39 -16.46 -12.86
N ILE A 352 2.32 -16.77 -11.55
CA ILE A 352 3.17 -16.22 -10.49
C ILE A 352 3.74 -17.34 -9.59
N GLY A 353 3.69 -18.59 -10.07
CA GLY A 353 4.08 -19.77 -9.29
C GLY A 353 5.58 -19.84 -8.96
N GLU A 354 6.40 -19.07 -9.67
CA GLU A 354 7.86 -19.00 -9.50
C GLU A 354 8.31 -17.88 -8.53
N TRP A 355 7.38 -17.09 -7.99
CA TRP A 355 7.69 -16.09 -6.98
C TRP A 355 8.29 -16.71 -5.71
N ASP A 356 9.39 -16.12 -5.22
CA ASP A 356 9.92 -16.42 -3.89
C ASP A 356 9.18 -15.60 -2.83
N VAL A 357 8.24 -16.23 -2.13
CA VAL A 357 7.39 -15.59 -1.10
C VAL A 357 7.85 -15.91 0.33
N ASN A 358 9.08 -16.40 0.50
CA ASN A 358 9.59 -16.89 1.80
C ASN A 358 9.62 -15.83 2.92
N ASN A 359 9.64 -14.53 2.59
CA ASN A 359 9.64 -13.43 3.54
C ASN A 359 8.25 -12.80 3.75
N VAL A 360 7.24 -13.26 2.99
CA VAL A 360 5.87 -12.75 3.12
C VAL A 360 5.27 -13.22 4.44
N THR A 361 4.79 -12.28 5.24
CA THR A 361 4.15 -12.56 6.54
C THR A 361 2.64 -12.34 6.52
N ASN A 362 2.15 -11.51 5.59
CA ASN A 362 0.75 -11.11 5.47
C ASN A 362 0.21 -11.34 4.05
N MET A 363 -0.76 -12.26 3.91
CA MET A 363 -1.48 -12.55 2.65
C MET A 363 -2.99 -12.30 2.79
N GLU A 364 -3.40 -11.47 3.75
CA GLU A 364 -4.80 -11.16 4.02
C GLU A 364 -5.54 -10.79 2.73
N ASN A 365 -6.60 -11.51 2.40
CA ASN A 365 -7.49 -11.24 1.27
C ASN A 365 -6.79 -11.14 -0.10
N MET A 366 -5.55 -11.61 -0.28
CA MET A 366 -4.75 -11.37 -1.50
C MET A 366 -5.50 -11.67 -2.82
N PHE A 367 -6.29 -12.75 -2.86
CA PHE A 367 -7.10 -13.18 -4.01
C PHE A 367 -8.60 -13.26 -3.69
N SER A 368 -9.08 -12.48 -2.73
CA SER A 368 -10.50 -12.39 -2.39
C SER A 368 -11.31 -11.83 -3.56
N TYR A 369 -12.37 -12.53 -3.96
CA TYR A 369 -13.20 -12.24 -5.12
C TYR A 369 -12.38 -11.97 -6.40
N SER A 370 -11.38 -12.83 -6.65
CA SER A 370 -10.50 -12.77 -7.82
C SER A 370 -10.78 -13.90 -8.81
N SER A 371 -10.46 -13.66 -10.10
CA SER A 371 -10.46 -14.68 -11.15
C SER A 371 -9.23 -15.59 -11.11
N PHE A 372 -8.27 -15.31 -10.24
CA PHE A 372 -7.00 -16.03 -10.13
C PHE A 372 -7.19 -17.53 -9.86
N ASN A 373 -6.55 -18.37 -10.68
CA ASN A 373 -6.59 -19.84 -10.54
C ASN A 373 -5.31 -20.51 -11.09
N GLN A 374 -4.17 -19.83 -11.02
CA GLN A 374 -2.87 -20.38 -11.47
C GLN A 374 -2.19 -21.22 -10.39
N PRO A 375 -1.31 -22.18 -10.76
CA PRO A 375 -0.62 -23.02 -9.79
C PRO A 375 0.37 -22.21 -8.95
N ILE A 376 0.19 -22.26 -7.62
CA ILE A 376 1.06 -21.63 -6.60
C ILE A 376 1.47 -22.64 -5.51
N GLY A 377 1.30 -23.94 -5.77
CA GLY A 377 1.58 -25.00 -4.80
C GLY A 377 3.05 -25.14 -4.42
N ASN A 378 3.96 -24.50 -5.17
CA ASN A 378 5.40 -24.50 -4.92
C ASN A 378 5.87 -23.35 -4.01
N TRP A 379 4.99 -22.40 -3.67
CA TRP A 379 5.33 -21.30 -2.77
C TRP A 379 5.74 -21.81 -1.38
N ASP A 380 6.84 -21.24 -0.86
CA ASP A 380 7.21 -21.39 0.54
C ASP A 380 6.48 -20.34 1.38
N VAL A 381 5.35 -20.74 1.97
CA VAL A 381 4.53 -19.88 2.83
C VAL A 381 4.86 -20.02 4.32
N SER A 382 6.01 -20.61 4.67
CA SER A 382 6.37 -20.92 6.06
C SER A 382 6.48 -19.69 6.96
N SER A 383 6.76 -18.50 6.43
CA SER A 383 6.79 -17.24 7.18
C SER A 383 5.42 -16.57 7.35
N VAL A 384 4.38 -17.04 6.66
CA VAL A 384 3.06 -16.41 6.68
C VAL A 384 2.38 -16.62 8.03
N THR A 385 1.89 -15.54 8.63
CA THR A 385 1.18 -15.55 9.92
C THR A 385 -0.31 -15.24 9.79
N ASN A 386 -0.70 -14.53 8.73
CA ASN A 386 -2.08 -14.12 8.44
C ASN A 386 -2.50 -14.54 7.01
N MET A 387 -3.49 -15.44 6.92
CA MET A 387 -4.12 -15.89 5.67
C MET A 387 -5.63 -15.60 5.65
N ASN A 388 -6.08 -14.66 6.48
CA ASN A 388 -7.49 -14.30 6.60
C ASN A 388 -8.06 -13.93 5.21
N GLY A 389 -9.09 -14.65 4.78
CA GLY A 389 -9.81 -14.37 3.54
C GLY A 389 -9.01 -14.53 2.24
N MET A 390 -7.81 -15.11 2.25
CA MET A 390 -6.91 -15.15 1.08
C MET A 390 -7.59 -15.59 -0.23
N PHE A 391 -8.53 -16.56 -0.17
CA PHE A 391 -9.30 -17.08 -1.30
C PHE A 391 -10.82 -16.97 -1.08
N ALA A 392 -11.31 -16.02 -0.29
CA ALA A 392 -12.74 -15.79 -0.10
C ALA A 392 -13.41 -15.43 -1.44
N VAL A 393 -14.59 -16.01 -1.73
CA VAL A 393 -15.37 -15.78 -2.96
C VAL A 393 -14.57 -16.04 -4.26
N SER A 394 -13.45 -16.75 -4.17
CA SER A 394 -12.51 -16.97 -5.27
C SER A 394 -12.86 -18.19 -6.11
N GLN A 395 -12.44 -18.17 -7.39
CA GLN A 395 -12.47 -19.33 -8.29
C GLN A 395 -11.28 -20.28 -8.09
N PHE A 396 -10.34 -19.93 -7.20
CA PHE A 396 -9.14 -20.69 -6.95
C PHE A 396 -9.43 -22.14 -6.51
N ASN A 397 -8.86 -23.11 -7.23
CA ASN A 397 -9.02 -24.54 -6.95
C ASN A 397 -7.78 -25.34 -7.38
N GLN A 398 -6.57 -24.83 -7.08
CA GLN A 398 -5.30 -25.50 -7.36
C GLN A 398 -4.74 -26.24 -6.14
N PRO A 399 -3.87 -27.25 -6.31
CA PRO A 399 -3.29 -27.98 -5.19
C PRO A 399 -2.32 -27.10 -4.38
N ILE A 400 -2.62 -26.95 -3.09
CA ILE A 400 -1.80 -26.21 -2.09
C ILE A 400 -1.53 -27.06 -0.83
N GLY A 401 -1.79 -28.37 -0.90
CA GLY A 401 -1.65 -29.28 0.25
C GLY A 401 -0.22 -29.47 0.76
N ASN A 402 0.79 -29.00 0.02
CA ASN A 402 2.20 -29.06 0.39
C ASN A 402 2.70 -27.82 1.15
N TRP A 403 1.86 -26.78 1.29
CA TRP A 403 2.21 -25.57 2.02
C TRP A 403 2.49 -25.86 3.50
N ASP A 404 3.57 -25.27 4.02
CA ASP A 404 3.82 -25.21 5.46
C ASP A 404 3.09 -23.99 6.06
N VAL A 405 1.91 -24.24 6.61
CA VAL A 405 1.08 -23.24 7.28
C VAL A 405 1.35 -23.16 8.79
N GLY A 406 2.46 -23.74 9.26
CA GLY A 406 2.75 -23.92 10.67
C GLY A 406 2.81 -22.63 11.50
N ASN A 407 3.10 -21.48 10.89
CA ASN A 407 3.15 -20.18 11.57
C ASN A 407 1.85 -19.38 11.48
N VAL A 408 0.83 -19.88 10.77
CA VAL A 408 -0.44 -19.18 10.60
C VAL A 408 -1.26 -19.21 11.89
N THR A 409 -1.76 -18.04 12.32
CA THR A 409 -2.59 -17.90 13.53
C THR A 409 -4.05 -17.57 13.23
N ASP A 410 -4.33 -16.93 12.10
CA ASP A 410 -5.68 -16.59 11.63
C ASP A 410 -5.95 -17.19 10.24
N MET A 411 -6.90 -18.13 10.17
CA MET A 411 -7.43 -18.72 8.93
C MET A 411 -8.90 -18.35 8.69
N SER A 412 -9.39 -17.30 9.36
CA SER A 412 -10.77 -16.86 9.23
C SER A 412 -11.07 -16.52 7.77
N TYR A 413 -12.24 -16.92 7.28
CA TYR A 413 -12.71 -16.70 5.92
C TYR A 413 -11.84 -17.23 4.77
N MET A 414 -10.74 -17.97 5.03
CA MET A 414 -9.74 -18.32 4.00
C MET A 414 -10.35 -18.87 2.70
N PHE A 415 -11.39 -19.71 2.80
CA PHE A 415 -12.14 -20.28 1.67
C PHE A 415 -13.64 -19.96 1.72
N ASN A 416 -14.04 -18.90 2.42
CA ASN A 416 -15.46 -18.54 2.52
C ASN A 416 -16.07 -18.29 1.14
N ASN A 417 -17.22 -18.90 0.82
CA ASN A 417 -17.85 -18.81 -0.51
C ASN A 417 -16.94 -19.23 -1.69
N SER A 418 -15.89 -20.04 -1.45
CA SER A 418 -14.92 -20.45 -2.46
C SER A 418 -15.31 -21.76 -3.17
N GLN A 419 -14.74 -21.98 -4.36
CA GLN A 419 -14.82 -23.25 -5.12
C GLN A 419 -13.75 -24.29 -4.69
N PHE A 420 -12.90 -23.95 -3.72
CA PHE A 420 -11.77 -24.79 -3.32
C PHE A 420 -12.21 -26.16 -2.77
N ASN A 421 -11.68 -27.24 -3.33
CA ASN A 421 -11.93 -28.61 -2.86
C ASN A 421 -10.73 -29.53 -3.10
N LYS A 422 -9.51 -29.07 -2.77
CA LYS A 422 -8.28 -29.88 -2.88
C LYS A 422 -7.80 -30.38 -1.52
N PRO A 423 -7.09 -31.53 -1.47
CA PRO A 423 -6.59 -32.07 -0.22
C PRO A 423 -5.62 -31.11 0.48
N ILE A 424 -5.86 -30.88 1.78
CA ILE A 424 -5.06 -30.05 2.69
C ILE A 424 -4.84 -30.77 4.03
N ASN A 425 -5.01 -32.09 4.06
CA ASN A 425 -4.90 -32.92 5.25
C ASN A 425 -3.49 -32.86 5.87
N ASN A 426 -2.45 -32.53 5.10
CA ASN A 426 -1.07 -32.47 5.60
C ASN A 426 -0.71 -31.17 6.32
N TRP A 427 -1.60 -30.17 6.32
CA TRP A 427 -1.36 -28.90 6.96
C TRP A 427 -1.19 -29.02 8.48
N ASN A 428 -0.16 -28.37 9.01
CA ASN A 428 0.03 -28.21 10.44
C ASN A 428 -0.71 -26.95 10.93
N VAL A 429 -1.95 -27.12 11.39
CA VAL A 429 -2.79 -26.02 11.91
C VAL A 429 -2.65 -25.80 13.41
N GLY A 430 -1.61 -26.37 14.04
CA GLY A 430 -1.44 -26.37 15.49
C GLY A 430 -1.32 -24.98 16.14
N ASN A 431 -0.93 -23.94 15.39
CA ASN A 431 -0.83 -22.57 15.89
C ASN A 431 -2.05 -21.70 15.59
N VAL A 432 -3.06 -22.24 14.90
CA VAL A 432 -4.27 -21.49 14.52
C VAL A 432 -5.13 -21.21 15.76
N ILE A 433 -5.53 -19.95 15.93
CA ILE A 433 -6.36 -19.46 17.04
C ILE A 433 -7.82 -19.34 16.60
N THR A 434 -8.07 -18.99 15.34
CA THR A 434 -9.42 -18.82 14.79
C THR A 434 -9.56 -19.44 13.39
N MET A 435 -10.64 -20.20 13.21
CA MET A 435 -11.08 -20.77 11.93
C MET A 435 -12.47 -20.25 11.54
N TYR A 436 -12.79 -19.04 12.02
CA TYR A 436 -14.10 -18.42 11.82
C TYR A 436 -14.49 -18.39 10.34
N ALA A 437 -15.60 -19.02 10.00
CA ALA A 437 -16.15 -19.09 8.63
C ALA A 437 -15.19 -19.61 7.55
N MET A 438 -14.12 -20.35 7.90
CA MET A 438 -13.08 -20.79 6.97
C MET A 438 -13.64 -21.52 5.73
N PHE A 439 -14.65 -22.39 5.92
CA PHE A 439 -15.33 -23.14 4.85
C PHE A 439 -16.83 -22.83 4.76
N ASN A 440 -17.27 -21.65 5.18
CA ASN A 440 -18.68 -21.27 5.08
C ASN A 440 -19.12 -21.15 3.61
N ASN A 441 -20.26 -21.75 3.27
CA ASN A 441 -20.86 -21.80 1.93
C ASN A 441 -19.90 -22.36 0.87
N THR A 442 -19.36 -23.57 1.11
CA THR A 442 -18.37 -24.21 0.23
C THR A 442 -18.75 -25.64 -0.14
N GLN A 443 -18.22 -26.12 -1.26
CA GLN A 443 -18.27 -27.53 -1.67
C GLN A 443 -17.13 -28.37 -1.07
N PHE A 444 -16.35 -27.80 -0.13
CA PHE A 444 -15.18 -28.46 0.44
C PHE A 444 -15.59 -29.71 1.22
N ASN A 445 -15.04 -30.87 0.85
CA ASN A 445 -15.35 -32.13 1.52
C ASN A 445 -14.14 -33.08 1.56
N GLN A 446 -12.95 -32.53 1.79
CA GLN A 446 -11.69 -33.29 1.89
C GLN A 446 -11.40 -33.71 3.33
N PRO A 447 -10.70 -34.84 3.56
CA PRO A 447 -10.39 -35.29 4.91
C PRO A 447 -9.47 -34.31 5.62
N ILE A 448 -9.86 -33.85 6.81
CA ILE A 448 -9.07 -32.97 7.69
C ILE A 448 -9.09 -33.45 9.15
N GLY A 449 -9.56 -34.67 9.39
CA GLY A 449 -9.72 -35.24 10.73
C GLY A 449 -8.40 -35.46 11.48
N ASN A 450 -7.25 -35.33 10.81
CA ASN A 450 -5.92 -35.43 11.39
C ASN A 450 -5.33 -34.09 11.84
N TRP A 451 -6.03 -32.98 11.60
CA TRP A 451 -5.60 -31.67 12.07
C TRP A 451 -5.56 -31.58 13.60
N ASN A 452 -4.51 -30.94 14.12
CA ASN A 452 -4.45 -30.56 15.52
C ASN A 452 -5.09 -29.19 15.72
N VAL A 453 -6.33 -29.17 16.21
CA VAL A 453 -7.10 -27.93 16.47
C VAL A 453 -7.10 -27.51 17.94
N SER A 454 -6.21 -28.07 18.78
CA SER A 454 -6.22 -27.88 20.23
C SER A 454 -6.06 -26.41 20.66
N ASN A 455 -5.50 -25.54 19.83
CA ASN A 455 -5.30 -24.12 20.12
C ASN A 455 -6.42 -23.21 19.59
N VAL A 456 -7.38 -23.75 18.85
CA VAL A 456 -8.45 -22.96 18.24
C VAL A 456 -9.46 -22.54 19.31
N ALA A 457 -9.68 -21.24 19.44
CA ALA A 457 -10.66 -20.65 20.37
C ALA A 457 -12.02 -20.35 19.71
N ASN A 458 -12.04 -20.11 18.39
CA ASN A 458 -13.24 -19.75 17.64
C ASN A 458 -13.40 -20.61 16.37
N MET A 459 -14.50 -21.37 16.31
CA MET A 459 -14.91 -22.19 15.16
C MET A 459 -16.28 -21.77 14.60
N SER A 460 -16.76 -20.57 14.97
CA SER A 460 -18.08 -20.12 14.52
C SER A 460 -18.18 -20.11 13.00
N SER A 461 -19.34 -20.51 12.49
CA SER A 461 -19.64 -20.62 11.06
C SER A 461 -18.70 -21.48 10.21
N MET A 462 -17.72 -22.22 10.78
CA MET A 462 -16.64 -22.86 10.01
C MET A 462 -17.15 -23.70 8.84
N PHE A 463 -18.25 -24.45 9.01
CA PHE A 463 -18.89 -25.28 7.99
C PHE A 463 -20.37 -24.91 7.74
N SER A 464 -20.77 -23.68 8.08
CA SER A 464 -22.13 -23.22 7.79
C SER A 464 -22.38 -23.24 6.28
N LEU A 465 -23.53 -23.74 5.82
CA LEU A 465 -23.89 -23.90 4.39
C LEU A 465 -22.90 -24.76 3.59
N SER A 466 -22.08 -25.60 4.25
CA SER A 466 -21.05 -26.42 3.58
C SER A 466 -21.54 -27.84 3.28
N ASP A 467 -21.00 -28.42 2.20
CA ASP A 467 -21.13 -29.84 1.85
C ASP A 467 -20.24 -30.77 2.70
N PHE A 468 -19.44 -30.21 3.60
CA PHE A 468 -18.49 -30.95 4.43
C PHE A 468 -19.17 -32.04 5.28
N ASN A 469 -18.69 -33.28 5.15
CA ASN A 469 -19.20 -34.42 5.90
C ASN A 469 -18.10 -35.48 6.18
N GLN A 470 -16.87 -35.04 6.44
CA GLN A 470 -15.75 -35.93 6.79
C GLN A 470 -15.61 -36.13 8.31
N PRO A 471 -15.05 -37.26 8.77
CA PRO A 471 -14.91 -37.52 10.20
C PRO A 471 -13.92 -36.56 10.88
N ILE A 472 -14.40 -35.86 11.90
CA ILE A 472 -13.65 -34.89 12.74
C ILE A 472 -13.83 -35.16 14.24
N GLY A 473 -14.41 -36.31 14.61
CA GLY A 473 -14.67 -36.67 16.01
C GLY A 473 -13.41 -36.81 16.88
N ASN A 474 -12.22 -36.90 16.27
CA ASN A 474 -10.93 -36.98 16.96
C ASN A 474 -10.31 -35.60 17.29
N TRP A 475 -10.94 -34.51 16.86
CA TRP A 475 -10.44 -33.16 17.16
C TRP A 475 -10.51 -32.85 18.66
N ASP A 476 -9.42 -32.29 19.18
CA ASP A 476 -9.41 -31.69 20.52
C ASP A 476 -9.96 -30.26 20.44
N VAL A 477 -11.26 -30.12 20.76
CA VAL A 477 -11.96 -28.83 20.79
C VAL A 477 -12.00 -28.20 22.19
N GLY A 478 -11.18 -28.69 23.13
CA GLY A 478 -11.23 -28.30 24.54
C GLY A 478 -11.01 -26.82 24.80
N ASN A 479 -10.33 -26.08 23.92
CA ASN A 479 -10.11 -24.64 24.04
C ASN A 479 -11.16 -23.78 23.29
N VAL A 480 -12.09 -24.39 22.56
CA VAL A 480 -13.10 -23.65 21.80
C VAL A 480 -14.10 -23.02 22.75
N THR A 481 -14.36 -21.72 22.58
CA THR A 481 -15.34 -20.96 23.36
C THR A 481 -16.58 -20.58 22.55
N ASN A 482 -16.46 -20.54 21.22
CA ASN A 482 -17.53 -20.13 20.31
C ASN A 482 -17.70 -21.13 19.15
N MET A 483 -18.86 -21.78 19.10
CA MET A 483 -19.30 -22.71 18.04
C MET A 483 -20.57 -22.22 17.34
N ALA A 484 -20.91 -20.94 17.48
CA ALA A 484 -22.07 -20.34 16.85
C ALA A 484 -22.12 -20.66 15.35
N TRP A 485 -23.26 -21.13 14.85
CA TRP A 485 -23.49 -21.43 13.44
C TRP A 485 -22.58 -22.49 12.79
N MET A 486 -21.70 -23.18 13.53
CA MET A 486 -20.64 -24.01 12.96
C MET A 486 -21.11 -24.98 11.87
N PHE A 487 -22.30 -25.59 12.04
CA PHE A 487 -22.91 -26.56 11.12
C PHE A 487 -24.29 -26.14 10.61
N SER A 488 -24.62 -24.84 10.66
CA SER A 488 -25.92 -24.36 10.20
C SER A 488 -26.10 -24.61 8.71
N TYR A 489 -27.25 -25.12 8.28
CA TYR A 489 -27.56 -25.53 6.89
C TYR A 489 -26.56 -26.53 6.28
N SER A 490 -25.70 -27.17 7.09
CA SER A 490 -24.65 -28.08 6.59
C SER A 490 -25.17 -29.50 6.35
N GLN A 491 -24.43 -30.26 5.54
CA GLN A 491 -24.64 -31.69 5.31
C GLN A 491 -23.93 -32.58 6.35
N PHE A 492 -23.32 -31.99 7.38
CA PHE A 492 -22.52 -32.71 8.35
C PHE A 492 -23.36 -33.64 9.22
N ASN A 493 -22.99 -34.93 9.26
CA ASN A 493 -23.67 -35.93 10.09
C ASN A 493 -22.70 -37.02 10.60
N GLN A 494 -21.46 -36.65 10.97
CA GLN A 494 -20.47 -37.56 11.53
C GLN A 494 -20.46 -37.54 13.08
N PRO A 495 -20.04 -38.64 13.74
CA PRO A 495 -19.95 -38.68 15.20
C PRO A 495 -18.97 -37.64 15.77
N ILE A 496 -19.43 -36.92 16.79
CA ILE A 496 -18.69 -35.88 17.54
C ILE A 496 -18.97 -35.96 19.06
N ASP A 497 -19.48 -37.11 19.52
CA ASP A 497 -19.83 -37.39 20.92
C ASP A 497 -18.63 -37.30 21.89
N ASN A 498 -17.42 -37.51 21.37
CA ASN A 498 -16.17 -37.45 22.14
C ASN A 498 -15.61 -36.03 22.35
N TRP A 499 -16.23 -35.01 21.76
CA TRP A 499 -15.76 -33.63 21.90
C TRP A 499 -15.92 -33.11 23.34
N ASN A 500 -14.85 -32.52 23.87
CA ASN A 500 -14.92 -31.77 25.12
C ASN A 500 -15.38 -30.33 24.86
N VAL A 501 -16.68 -30.08 25.00
CA VAL A 501 -17.29 -28.76 24.80
C VAL A 501 -17.42 -27.93 26.09
N SER A 502 -16.74 -28.32 27.18
CA SER A 502 -16.94 -27.69 28.50
C SER A 502 -16.58 -26.22 28.56
N ASN A 503 -15.78 -25.70 27.63
CA ASN A 503 -15.39 -24.28 27.58
C ASN A 503 -16.26 -23.45 26.61
N VAL A 504 -17.20 -24.07 25.91
CA VAL A 504 -18.06 -23.38 24.95
C VAL A 504 -19.14 -22.58 25.69
N SER A 505 -19.25 -21.29 25.38
CA SER A 505 -20.27 -20.40 25.94
C SER A 505 -21.37 -20.00 24.93
N ASP A 506 -21.06 -20.03 23.62
CA ASP A 506 -21.98 -19.68 22.53
C ASP A 506 -22.16 -20.85 21.55
N MET A 507 -23.37 -21.43 21.53
CA MET A 507 -23.80 -22.49 20.60
C MET A 507 -24.98 -22.04 19.71
N LYS A 508 -25.21 -20.72 19.56
CA LYS A 508 -26.36 -20.22 18.81
C LYS A 508 -26.36 -20.78 17.39
N ARG A 509 -27.51 -21.28 16.95
CA ARG A 509 -27.75 -21.78 15.58
C ARG A 509 -26.76 -22.84 15.09
N MET A 510 -26.03 -23.53 15.97
CA MET A 510 -24.97 -24.47 15.60
C MET A 510 -25.45 -25.53 14.59
N PHE A 511 -26.66 -26.06 14.74
CA PHE A 511 -27.28 -27.07 13.88
C PHE A 511 -28.58 -26.59 13.23
N GLN A 512 -28.79 -25.28 13.11
CA GLN A 512 -30.00 -24.74 12.50
C GLN A 512 -30.11 -25.23 11.05
N TYR A 513 -31.26 -25.80 10.63
CA TYR A 513 -31.46 -26.41 9.31
C TYR A 513 -30.47 -27.55 8.96
N SER A 514 -29.78 -28.14 9.95
CA SER A 514 -28.83 -29.21 9.71
C SER A 514 -29.51 -30.59 9.62
N VAL A 515 -28.89 -31.49 8.86
CA VAL A 515 -29.23 -32.93 8.82
C VAL A 515 -28.63 -33.74 9.98
N PHE A 516 -27.84 -33.09 10.84
CA PHE A 516 -27.13 -33.73 11.96
C PHE A 516 -28.09 -34.47 12.90
N ASN A 517 -27.81 -35.74 13.17
CA ASN A 517 -28.60 -36.59 14.06
C ASN A 517 -27.75 -37.67 14.77
N GLN A 518 -26.54 -37.30 15.19
CA GLN A 518 -25.62 -38.18 15.95
C GLN A 518 -25.74 -37.94 17.47
N PRO A 519 -25.43 -38.93 18.32
CA PRO A 519 -25.49 -38.77 19.78
C PRO A 519 -24.51 -37.68 20.25
N ILE A 520 -24.95 -36.88 21.22
CA ILE A 520 -24.18 -35.80 21.88
C ILE A 520 -24.58 -35.66 23.36
N ASP A 521 -25.21 -36.68 23.93
CA ASP A 521 -25.70 -36.68 25.32
C ASP A 521 -24.56 -36.59 26.35
N ASN A 522 -23.35 -36.99 25.97
CA ASN A 522 -22.14 -36.93 26.80
C ASN A 522 -21.50 -35.53 26.88
N TRP A 523 -21.97 -34.56 26.09
CA TRP A 523 -21.42 -33.22 26.11
C TRP A 523 -21.65 -32.50 27.44
N ASN A 524 -20.59 -31.92 27.99
CA ASN A 524 -20.70 -31.01 29.12
C ASN A 524 -21.03 -29.59 28.64
N VAL A 525 -22.30 -29.23 28.66
CA VAL A 525 -22.80 -27.90 28.25
C VAL A 525 -22.97 -26.92 29.42
N SER A 526 -22.39 -27.19 30.59
CA SER A 526 -22.64 -26.40 31.81
C SER A 526 -22.22 -24.93 31.71
N ASN A 527 -21.36 -24.56 30.76
CA ASN A 527 -20.91 -23.19 30.55
C ASN A 527 -21.62 -22.48 29.39
N VAL A 528 -22.56 -23.14 28.72
CA VAL A 528 -23.29 -22.58 27.58
C VAL A 528 -24.31 -21.55 28.07
N ILE A 529 -24.13 -20.30 27.66
CA ILE A 529 -24.99 -19.17 28.03
C ILE A 529 -26.19 -19.07 27.09
N THR A 530 -26.01 -19.38 25.80
CA THR A 530 -27.05 -19.27 24.78
C THR A 530 -27.11 -20.49 23.86
N MET A 531 -28.31 -21.04 23.72
CA MET A 531 -28.66 -22.10 22.76
C MET A 531 -29.67 -21.60 21.71
N TYR A 532 -29.69 -20.27 21.51
CA TYR A 532 -30.59 -19.60 20.58
C TYR A 532 -30.65 -20.32 19.23
N ARG A 533 -31.83 -20.86 18.88
CA ARG A 533 -32.09 -21.59 17.63
C ARG A 533 -31.10 -22.72 17.30
N MET A 534 -30.45 -23.32 18.29
CA MET A 534 -29.41 -24.33 18.08
C MET A 534 -29.86 -25.49 17.16
N PHE A 535 -31.10 -25.97 17.33
CA PHE A 535 -31.68 -27.09 16.57
C PHE A 535 -32.91 -26.69 15.74
N ALA A 536 -33.13 -25.41 15.48
CA ALA A 536 -34.31 -24.98 14.73
C ALA A 536 -34.31 -25.58 13.32
N VAL A 537 -35.43 -26.18 12.92
CA VAL A 537 -35.66 -26.86 11.63
C VAL A 537 -34.64 -27.97 11.34
N SER A 538 -33.98 -28.50 12.38
CA SER A 538 -33.00 -29.58 12.25
C SER A 538 -33.65 -30.97 12.25
N GLN A 539 -32.90 -31.97 11.76
CA GLN A 539 -33.25 -33.39 11.83
C GLN A 539 -32.83 -34.06 13.15
N PHE A 540 -32.39 -33.27 14.14
CA PHE A 540 -31.87 -33.80 15.39
C PHE A 540 -32.98 -34.39 16.27
N ASN A 541 -32.84 -35.64 16.68
CA ASN A 541 -33.78 -36.32 17.59
C ASN A 541 -33.07 -37.34 18.51
N GLN A 542 -31.86 -37.02 18.97
CA GLN A 542 -31.11 -37.86 19.92
C GLN A 542 -31.33 -37.40 21.37
N PRO A 543 -31.16 -38.29 22.37
CA PRO A 543 -31.30 -37.91 23.78
C PRO A 543 -30.31 -36.81 24.16
N ILE A 544 -30.78 -35.82 24.94
CA ILE A 544 -29.97 -34.74 25.54
C ILE A 544 -30.46 -34.39 26.96
N GLY A 545 -31.30 -35.24 27.54
CA GLY A 545 -31.90 -34.99 28.86
C GLY A 545 -30.91 -34.96 30.02
N ASN A 546 -29.67 -35.43 29.81
CA ASN A 546 -28.60 -35.42 30.80
C ASN A 546 -27.79 -34.11 30.81
N TRP A 547 -28.04 -33.20 29.88
CA TRP A 547 -27.33 -31.92 29.81
C TRP A 547 -27.61 -31.05 31.03
N ASN A 548 -26.54 -30.48 31.60
CA ASN A 548 -26.63 -29.43 32.60
C ASN A 548 -26.78 -28.07 31.91
N VAL A 549 -28.00 -27.54 31.85
CA VAL A 549 -28.32 -26.26 31.21
C VAL A 549 -28.52 -25.12 32.22
N ALA A 550 -28.11 -25.31 33.47
CA ALA A 550 -28.36 -24.35 34.55
C ALA A 550 -27.75 -22.96 34.29
N SER A 551 -26.71 -22.83 33.46
CA SER A 551 -26.12 -21.52 33.11
C SER A 551 -26.73 -20.88 31.86
N THR A 552 -27.63 -21.57 31.16
CA THR A 552 -28.24 -21.07 29.92
C THR A 552 -29.31 -20.03 30.25
N SER A 553 -29.19 -18.82 29.69
CA SER A 553 -30.13 -17.71 29.92
C SER A 553 -31.08 -17.47 28.73
N ASN A 554 -30.72 -17.96 27.54
CA ASN A 554 -31.50 -17.81 26.31
C ASN A 554 -31.66 -19.16 25.58
N MET A 555 -32.92 -19.60 25.44
CA MET A 555 -33.33 -20.81 24.70
C MET A 555 -34.31 -20.50 23.56
N GLU A 556 -34.37 -19.25 23.10
CA GLU A 556 -35.36 -18.85 22.09
C GLU A 556 -35.18 -19.66 20.80
N GLY A 557 -36.30 -20.21 20.33
CA GLY A 557 -36.38 -21.00 19.11
C GLY A 557 -35.51 -22.25 19.08
N MET A 558 -35.00 -22.76 20.21
CA MET A 558 -34.04 -23.88 20.23
C MET A 558 -34.50 -25.07 19.38
N PHE A 559 -35.81 -25.40 19.39
CA PHE A 559 -36.43 -26.48 18.63
C PHE A 559 -37.54 -26.00 17.68
N ASP A 560 -37.54 -24.73 17.27
CA ASP A 560 -38.51 -24.17 16.33
C ASP A 560 -38.49 -24.98 15.00
N GLY A 561 -39.63 -25.55 14.60
CA GLY A 561 -39.78 -26.41 13.42
C GLY A 561 -39.00 -27.73 13.48
N SER A 562 -38.47 -28.12 14.63
CA SER A 562 -37.66 -29.35 14.79
C SER A 562 -38.52 -30.61 14.95
N ILE A 563 -37.98 -31.74 14.49
CA ILE A 563 -38.56 -33.07 14.74
C ILE A 563 -38.28 -33.62 16.15
N PHE A 564 -37.49 -32.89 16.95
CA PHE A 564 -37.05 -33.31 18.27
C PHE A 564 -38.21 -33.66 19.20
N ASN A 565 -38.15 -34.85 19.81
CA ASN A 565 -39.15 -35.34 20.75
C ASN A 565 -38.54 -36.27 21.81
N GLN A 566 -37.41 -35.86 22.41
CA GLN A 566 -36.74 -36.62 23.47
C GLN A 566 -36.96 -35.99 24.86
N PRO A 567 -36.91 -36.77 25.96
CA PRO A 567 -37.16 -36.25 27.30
C PRO A 567 -36.11 -35.22 27.75
N ILE A 568 -36.59 -34.05 28.15
CA ILE A 568 -35.79 -32.92 28.69
C ILE A 568 -36.39 -32.33 29.97
N GLY A 569 -37.36 -33.00 30.58
CA GLY A 569 -38.07 -32.53 31.78
C GLY A 569 -37.18 -32.40 33.03
N ASN A 570 -35.96 -32.96 33.00
CA ASN A 570 -34.99 -32.89 34.10
C ASN A 570 -34.07 -31.67 34.02
N TRP A 571 -34.17 -30.85 32.97
CA TRP A 571 -33.36 -29.65 32.82
C TRP A 571 -33.67 -28.61 33.91
N ASP A 572 -32.62 -28.05 34.50
CA ASP A 572 -32.71 -26.85 35.33
C ASP A 572 -32.72 -25.61 34.42
N VAL A 573 -33.91 -25.05 34.20
CA VAL A 573 -34.14 -23.86 33.36
C VAL A 573 -34.34 -22.59 34.20
N SER A 574 -34.02 -22.62 35.51
CA SER A 574 -34.29 -21.52 36.44
C SER A 574 -33.58 -20.21 36.06
N ASN A 575 -32.49 -20.24 35.29
CA ASN A 575 -31.80 -19.04 34.80
C ASN A 575 -32.27 -18.56 33.41
N VAL A 576 -33.18 -19.28 32.76
CA VAL A 576 -33.70 -18.90 31.44
C VAL A 576 -34.63 -17.71 31.57
N THR A 577 -34.38 -16.66 30.78
CA THR A 577 -35.19 -15.43 30.77
C THR A 577 -36.14 -15.34 29.57
N SER A 578 -35.88 -16.09 28.50
CA SER A 578 -36.70 -16.11 27.28
C SER A 578 -36.75 -17.49 26.64
N MET A 579 -37.97 -17.93 26.32
CA MET A 579 -38.30 -19.16 25.58
C MET A 579 -39.15 -18.86 24.34
N LEU A 580 -39.06 -17.63 23.80
CA LEU A 580 -39.72 -17.20 22.57
C LEU A 580 -39.55 -18.26 21.48
N GLN A 581 -40.66 -18.73 20.91
CA GLN A 581 -40.66 -19.71 19.80
C GLN A 581 -39.99 -21.07 20.09
N MET A 582 -39.63 -21.42 21.33
CA MET A 582 -38.78 -22.58 21.63
C MET A 582 -39.24 -23.90 20.96
N PHE A 583 -40.56 -24.13 20.91
CA PHE A 583 -41.20 -25.32 20.32
C PHE A 583 -42.23 -24.98 19.23
N SER A 584 -42.14 -23.79 18.63
CA SER A 584 -43.03 -23.41 17.52
C SER A 584 -42.88 -24.42 16.38
N TYR A 585 -43.98 -24.82 15.73
CA TYR A 585 -43.99 -25.82 14.64
C TYR A 585 -43.31 -27.17 14.94
N SER A 586 -43.01 -27.49 16.21
CA SER A 586 -42.22 -28.68 16.57
C SER A 586 -43.08 -29.92 16.80
N ASN A 587 -42.43 -31.09 16.73
CA ASN A 587 -43.02 -32.40 17.09
C ASN A 587 -42.96 -32.72 18.60
N PHE A 588 -42.47 -31.78 19.41
CA PHE A 588 -42.20 -32.03 20.82
C PHE A 588 -43.48 -32.30 21.61
N ASN A 589 -43.51 -33.39 22.39
CA ASN A 589 -44.63 -33.73 23.27
C ASN A 589 -44.17 -34.45 24.56
N GLN A 590 -42.99 -34.11 25.08
CA GLN A 590 -42.47 -34.67 26.33
C GLN A 590 -42.82 -33.79 27.53
N SER A 591 -42.92 -34.39 28.72
CA SER A 591 -43.32 -33.67 29.92
C SER A 591 -42.25 -32.67 30.37
N ILE A 592 -42.67 -31.41 30.58
CA ILE A 592 -41.85 -30.27 31.03
C ILE A 592 -42.53 -29.47 32.17
N GLY A 593 -43.61 -30.02 32.75
CA GLY A 593 -44.38 -29.35 33.80
C GLY A 593 -43.63 -29.14 35.12
N ASN A 594 -42.45 -29.74 35.28
CA ASN A 594 -41.58 -29.59 36.46
C ASN A 594 -40.53 -28.49 36.29
N TRP A 595 -40.46 -27.82 35.13
CA TRP A 595 -39.52 -26.72 34.92
C TRP A 595 -39.82 -25.53 35.82
N ASP A 596 -38.78 -24.97 36.42
CA ASP A 596 -38.84 -23.68 37.10
C ASP A 596 -38.71 -22.55 36.07
N VAL A 597 -39.85 -21.97 35.70
CA VAL A 597 -39.93 -20.87 34.72
C VAL A 597 -40.12 -19.50 35.38
N SER A 598 -39.90 -19.39 36.70
CA SER A 598 -40.15 -18.18 37.48
C SER A 598 -39.36 -16.95 37.03
N ASN A 599 -38.22 -17.13 36.33
CA ASN A 599 -37.43 -16.05 35.75
C ASN A 599 -37.72 -15.77 34.27
N VAL A 600 -38.60 -16.55 33.63
CA VAL A 600 -38.96 -16.35 32.22
C VAL A 600 -39.85 -15.13 32.07
N THR A 601 -39.46 -14.22 31.17
CA THR A 601 -40.21 -12.99 30.87
C THR A 601 -40.94 -13.06 29.54
N ASN A 602 -40.51 -13.94 28.62
CA ASN A 602 -41.06 -14.06 27.27
C ASN A 602 -41.34 -15.51 26.89
N LEU A 603 -42.64 -15.84 26.75
CA LEU A 603 -43.18 -17.12 26.30
C LEU A 603 -43.94 -16.99 24.98
N ALA A 604 -43.81 -15.86 24.28
CA ALA A 604 -44.54 -15.64 23.04
C ALA A 604 -44.21 -16.74 22.03
N TRP A 605 -45.22 -17.19 21.31
CA TRP A 605 -45.12 -18.20 20.26
C TRP A 605 -44.50 -19.55 20.68
N MET A 606 -44.35 -19.84 21.98
CA MET A 606 -43.60 -21.01 22.47
C MET A 606 -44.07 -22.34 21.85
N PHE A 607 -45.38 -22.54 21.70
CA PHE A 607 -46.00 -23.72 21.08
C PHE A 607 -46.84 -23.34 19.85
N TYR A 608 -46.55 -22.20 19.22
CA TYR A 608 -47.27 -21.75 18.04
C TYR A 608 -47.24 -22.80 16.93
N GLN A 609 -48.43 -23.20 16.44
CA GLN A 609 -48.59 -24.27 15.45
C GLN A 609 -47.90 -25.61 15.82
N SER A 610 -47.68 -25.89 17.11
CA SER A 610 -47.27 -27.23 17.55
C SER A 610 -48.47 -28.17 17.57
N HIS A 611 -48.53 -29.06 16.58
CA HIS A 611 -49.64 -30.00 16.40
C HIS A 611 -49.55 -31.23 17.30
N HIS A 612 -48.53 -31.32 18.16
CA HIS A 612 -48.25 -32.50 18.98
C HIS A 612 -48.24 -32.22 20.48
N PHE A 613 -47.83 -31.02 20.92
CA PHE A 613 -47.67 -30.73 22.34
C PHE A 613 -49.01 -30.66 23.08
N ASN A 614 -49.18 -31.51 24.10
CA ASN A 614 -50.36 -31.50 24.97
C ASN A 614 -50.03 -32.02 26.39
N GLN A 615 -48.89 -31.60 26.97
CA GLN A 615 -48.45 -32.03 28.30
C GLN A 615 -48.86 -31.02 29.38
N PRO A 616 -49.10 -31.43 30.65
CA PRO A 616 -49.53 -30.52 31.70
C PRO A 616 -48.49 -29.43 32.03
N LEU A 617 -48.94 -28.17 32.12
CA LEU A 617 -48.14 -26.99 32.45
C LEU A 617 -48.67 -26.20 33.67
N GLY A 618 -49.71 -26.70 34.35
CA GLY A 618 -50.43 -25.96 35.39
C GLY A 618 -49.59 -25.56 36.62
N ASN A 619 -48.42 -26.19 36.82
CA ASN A 619 -47.51 -25.91 37.94
C ASN A 619 -46.48 -24.81 37.65
N TRP A 620 -46.46 -24.26 36.43
CA TRP A 620 -45.52 -23.21 36.08
C TRP A 620 -45.81 -21.89 36.81
N ASP A 621 -44.78 -21.31 37.42
CA ASP A 621 -44.82 -19.93 37.91
C ASP A 621 -44.53 -18.96 36.76
N VAL A 622 -45.60 -18.40 36.19
CA VAL A 622 -45.54 -17.44 35.08
C VAL A 622 -45.69 -15.99 35.53
N SER A 623 -45.54 -15.70 36.83
CA SER A 623 -45.75 -14.37 37.41
C SER A 623 -44.79 -13.29 36.86
N SER A 624 -43.59 -13.69 36.40
CA SER A 624 -42.62 -12.79 35.75
C SER A 624 -42.84 -12.60 34.25
N VAL A 625 -43.73 -13.39 33.62
CA VAL A 625 -43.94 -13.34 32.17
C VAL A 625 -44.66 -12.04 31.81
N THR A 626 -44.16 -11.36 30.79
CA THR A 626 -44.72 -10.10 30.25
C THR A 626 -45.14 -10.22 28.80
N ASN A 627 -44.75 -11.29 28.10
CA ASN A 627 -45.20 -11.59 26.75
C ASN A 627 -45.61 -13.06 26.58
N MET A 628 -46.87 -13.30 26.20
CA MET A 628 -47.46 -14.62 25.87
C MET A 628 -48.22 -14.59 24.53
N GLU A 629 -47.91 -13.63 23.65
CA GLU A 629 -48.55 -13.53 22.33
C GLU A 629 -48.50 -14.88 21.62
N ARG A 630 -49.67 -15.37 21.17
CA ARG A 630 -49.82 -16.59 20.36
C ARG A 630 -49.11 -17.84 20.91
N MET A 631 -48.95 -17.95 22.23
CA MET A 631 -48.24 -19.06 22.88
C MET A 631 -48.74 -20.43 22.42
N PHE A 632 -50.05 -20.62 22.28
CA PHE A 632 -50.72 -21.86 21.88
C PHE A 632 -51.51 -21.72 20.58
N PHE A 633 -51.37 -20.64 19.82
CA PHE A 633 -52.17 -20.39 18.62
C PHE A 633 -52.02 -21.55 17.62
N SER A 634 -53.16 -22.11 17.20
CA SER A 634 -53.26 -23.26 16.29
C SER A 634 -52.46 -24.50 16.74
N SER A 635 -52.31 -24.69 18.06
CA SER A 635 -51.71 -25.90 18.66
C SER A 635 -52.76 -26.96 19.02
N GLN A 636 -52.33 -28.12 19.51
CA GLN A 636 -53.22 -29.15 20.10
C GLN A 636 -53.35 -29.06 21.64
N PHE A 637 -52.89 -27.96 22.24
CA PHE A 637 -52.87 -27.83 23.70
C PHE A 637 -54.27 -27.75 24.30
N ASN A 638 -54.57 -28.63 25.25
CA ASN A 638 -55.82 -28.64 26.02
C ASN A 638 -55.59 -29.17 27.45
N GLN A 639 -54.67 -28.54 28.19
CA GLN A 639 -54.39 -28.88 29.59
C GLN A 639 -54.80 -27.73 30.51
N ASN A 640 -55.10 -28.06 31.77
CA ASN A 640 -55.52 -27.07 32.75
C ASN A 640 -54.36 -26.15 33.16
N ILE A 641 -54.53 -24.85 32.91
CA ILE A 641 -53.63 -23.76 33.31
C ILE A 641 -54.36 -22.66 34.09
N SER A 642 -55.54 -22.96 34.66
CA SER A 642 -56.39 -21.99 35.35
C SER A 642 -55.76 -21.44 36.63
N GLY A 643 -54.73 -22.10 37.16
CA GLY A 643 -54.00 -21.70 38.37
C GLY A 643 -52.82 -20.74 38.13
N TRP A 644 -52.55 -20.35 36.89
CA TRP A 644 -51.43 -19.45 36.60
C TRP A 644 -51.65 -18.03 37.16
N CYS A 645 -50.59 -17.47 37.74
CA CYS A 645 -50.53 -16.08 38.18
C CYS A 645 -50.17 -15.17 36.99
N VAL A 646 -51.13 -14.39 36.49
CA VAL A 646 -51.01 -13.61 35.24
C VAL A 646 -51.34 -12.13 35.45
N THR A 647 -50.88 -11.55 36.56
CA THR A 647 -51.15 -10.14 36.92
C THR A 647 -50.60 -9.12 35.92
N ASN A 648 -49.58 -9.49 35.14
CA ASN A 648 -49.00 -8.64 34.10
C ASN A 648 -49.89 -8.52 32.85
N PHE A 649 -50.97 -9.29 32.74
CA PHE A 649 -51.88 -9.33 31.60
C PHE A 649 -53.31 -8.93 32.00
N PRO A 650 -53.70 -7.64 31.89
CA PRO A 650 -55.06 -7.19 32.23
C PRO A 650 -56.17 -7.86 31.42
N THR A 651 -55.83 -8.34 30.22
CA THR A 651 -56.71 -9.08 29.31
C THR A 651 -55.91 -10.23 28.68
N GLU A 652 -56.62 -11.14 28.03
CA GLU A 652 -55.99 -12.20 27.25
C GLU A 652 -54.96 -11.64 26.25
N PRO A 653 -53.73 -12.18 26.20
CA PRO A 653 -52.71 -11.83 25.21
C PRO A 653 -53.21 -12.08 23.78
N GLU A 654 -52.72 -11.29 22.82
CA GLU A 654 -53.13 -11.43 21.43
C GLU A 654 -52.93 -12.86 20.93
N GLY A 655 -54.03 -13.48 20.47
CA GLY A 655 -54.04 -14.80 19.86
C GLY A 655 -53.57 -15.93 20.77
N PHE A 656 -53.52 -15.75 22.09
CA PHE A 656 -52.96 -16.71 23.06
C PHE A 656 -53.23 -18.18 22.74
N SER A 657 -54.50 -18.56 22.59
CA SER A 657 -54.95 -19.94 22.28
C SER A 657 -55.77 -20.03 20.99
N GLY A 658 -55.71 -19.02 20.11
CA GLY A 658 -56.55 -18.96 18.91
C GLY A 658 -56.39 -20.18 18.00
N GLY A 659 -57.46 -20.97 17.84
CA GLY A 659 -57.43 -22.22 17.05
C GLY A 659 -56.94 -23.47 17.80
N ALA A 660 -56.57 -23.37 19.08
CA ALA A 660 -56.30 -24.51 19.94
C ALA A 660 -57.60 -25.05 20.59
N PRO A 661 -57.68 -26.35 20.91
CA PRO A 661 -58.85 -26.94 21.57
C PRO A 661 -58.90 -26.68 23.09
N LEU A 662 -58.31 -25.58 23.59
CA LEU A 662 -58.24 -25.25 25.01
C LEU A 662 -59.62 -24.86 25.55
N LEU A 663 -60.12 -25.61 26.55
CA LEU A 663 -61.42 -25.35 27.15
C LEU A 663 -61.44 -24.01 27.93
N PRO A 664 -62.57 -23.26 27.92
CA PRO A 664 -62.70 -22.00 28.66
C PRO A 664 -62.33 -22.11 30.16
N GLU A 665 -62.72 -23.20 30.83
CA GLU A 665 -62.41 -23.46 32.24
C GLU A 665 -60.93 -23.77 32.52
N TYR A 666 -60.14 -24.05 31.48
CA TYR A 666 -58.71 -24.29 31.60
C TYR A 666 -57.89 -23.01 31.40
N HIS A 667 -58.50 -21.90 30.99
CA HIS A 667 -57.81 -20.62 30.84
C HIS A 667 -57.50 -20.00 32.21
N PRO A 668 -56.40 -19.24 32.34
CA PRO A 668 -56.14 -18.45 33.53
C PRO A 668 -57.13 -17.29 33.64
N VAL A 669 -57.34 -16.81 34.87
CA VAL A 669 -58.12 -15.59 35.11
C VAL A 669 -57.20 -14.38 34.92
N TRP A 670 -57.21 -13.82 33.71
CA TRP A 670 -56.36 -12.69 33.31
C TRP A 670 -56.42 -11.53 34.31
N GLY A 671 -55.25 -10.98 34.66
CA GLY A 671 -55.10 -9.89 35.63
C GLY A 671 -55.12 -10.32 37.10
N THR A 672 -55.10 -11.62 37.40
CA THR A 672 -55.19 -12.15 38.77
C THR A 672 -54.09 -13.17 39.10
N CYS A 673 -54.03 -13.58 40.38
CA CYS A 673 -53.13 -14.60 40.92
C CYS A 673 -53.98 -15.53 41.81
N PRO A 674 -54.52 -16.64 41.26
CA PRO A 674 -55.47 -17.52 41.94
C PRO A 674 -54.95 -18.24 43.19
#